data_AF-A0A9E6ZAT7-F1
#
_entry.id   AF-A0A9E6ZAT7-F1
#
_cell.length_a   1.000
_cell.length_b   1.000
_cell.length_c   1.000
_cell.angle_alpha   90.00
_cell.angle_beta   90.00
_cell.angle_gamma   90.00
#
_symmetry.space_group_name_H-M   'P 1'
#
loop_
_entity.id
_entity.type
_entity.pdbx_description
1 polymer ?
#
loop_
_entity_poly.entity_id
_entity_poly.type
_entity_poly.pdbx_seq_one_letter_code
_entity_poly.pdbx_strand_id
1 'polypeptide(L)'
;MNKAEKRRIADRRRRIRETIFYWIRQVFTIAAIVASYYLVQYVFEKSTEEVAAVKEREDSPWYMIVDKEGERVSMSVVDDSGQLSMKITGDSVKLTTDQKTAEFENADAEYFEDGKLSIAMHAGKLTYDTQSEDFVLDTLNIETSDGMHIEAPFVEWRRVKDARLVTKPNAAKVPSFRFPQGVYVENKQDGNSIRANYMQADKELRYMEFVGKVEGSVSELSDTQFIEERELTDVGELNLEDIKTLGFKAEEVIYDMNNQVIVASTRLYDRRFNVRDMDGRDVRIEDFQKDQNGEPLPPTPLTFTKEEITITCHHLEAHIGKKWLSCVGEIEMLVPPSEPKPDDDNALRVVKRYETRIASNEIEYFWGRDYILTHSRTRVEQEDRLAMADRITYWGDQKMVLLNGAVTMVQGDGSWLVEEDLISVDNHDMERAVRAYMELTMDRAVVYLNNNDFIASGDVYMKQDERETHADTLVYQDEDKRITADGNVKFVDKDSQTLLCNSLVFHKNSDFIEIQGGMSATLRIPAKFANDINKALAETREKEVPAEVTDPPVSEEVPTHNPNSGSVLASNVRPLDVPKADADTPDDVPALPVPNGNSSSRPAPHAEDGSANVAESGGEGNGTSGGQSSGGEG
;
A
#
# COMPACT_ATOMS: atom_id res chain seq x y z
N MET A 1 -49.82 121.38 -50.44
CA MET A 1 -48.96 120.26 -50.91
C MET A 1 -49.61 119.61 -52.13
N ASN A 2 -49.02 119.79 -53.31
CA ASN A 2 -49.57 119.36 -54.61
C ASN A 2 -49.39 117.83 -54.80
N LYS A 3 -50.27 117.18 -55.57
CA LYS A 3 -50.30 115.70 -55.79
C LYS A 3 -48.96 115.14 -56.33
N ALA A 4 -48.16 115.99 -56.97
CA ALA A 4 -46.80 115.68 -57.44
C ALA A 4 -45.77 115.51 -56.30
N GLU A 5 -45.96 116.19 -55.18
CA GLU A 5 -45.03 116.18 -54.03
C GLU A 5 -45.20 114.93 -53.17
N LYS A 6 -46.45 114.46 -53.02
CA LYS A 6 -46.77 113.17 -52.36
C LYS A 6 -46.21 111.97 -53.14
N ARG A 7 -46.16 112.03 -54.49
CA ARG A 7 -45.56 110.96 -55.31
C ARG A 7 -44.04 110.91 -55.20
N ARG A 8 -43.35 112.05 -55.13
CA ARG A 8 -41.88 112.08 -54.93
C ARG A 8 -41.46 111.55 -53.55
N ILE A 9 -42.24 111.82 -52.50
CA ILE A 9 -41.96 111.29 -51.15
C ILE A 9 -42.24 109.79 -51.06
N ALA A 10 -43.27 109.28 -51.75
CA ALA A 10 -43.57 107.85 -51.81
C ALA A 10 -42.48 107.05 -52.55
N ASP A 11 -42.00 107.55 -53.69
CA ASP A 11 -40.94 106.87 -54.46
C ASP A 11 -39.58 106.91 -53.76
N ARG A 12 -39.28 108.00 -53.02
CA ARG A 12 -38.06 108.06 -52.21
C ARG A 12 -38.09 107.07 -51.05
N ARG A 13 -39.25 106.89 -50.40
CA ARG A 13 -39.44 105.88 -49.34
C ARG A 13 -39.37 104.44 -49.87
N ARG A 14 -39.84 104.20 -51.09
CA ARG A 14 -39.74 102.87 -51.74
C ARG A 14 -38.29 102.50 -52.05
N ARG A 15 -37.52 103.41 -52.66
CA ARG A 15 -36.09 103.17 -52.94
C ARG A 15 -35.28 102.97 -51.66
N ILE A 16 -35.51 103.75 -50.62
CA ILE A 16 -34.82 103.58 -49.33
C ILE A 16 -35.15 102.21 -48.70
N ARG A 17 -36.40 101.75 -48.77
CA ARG A 17 -36.77 100.40 -48.28
C ARG A 17 -36.08 99.31 -49.06
N GLU A 18 -36.03 99.39 -50.39
CA GLU A 18 -35.38 98.38 -51.23
C GLU A 18 -33.87 98.33 -50.97
N THR A 19 -33.21 99.48 -50.73
CA THR A 19 -31.79 99.51 -50.36
C THR A 19 -31.53 98.97 -48.95
N ILE A 20 -32.39 99.28 -47.97
CA ILE A 20 -32.27 98.74 -46.61
C ILE A 20 -32.51 97.23 -46.61
N PHE A 21 -33.51 96.73 -47.34
CA PHE A 21 -33.76 95.29 -47.46
C PHE A 21 -32.60 94.55 -48.13
N TYR A 22 -31.97 95.16 -49.14
CA TYR A 22 -30.78 94.59 -49.77
C TYR A 22 -29.62 94.46 -48.76
N TRP A 23 -29.35 95.50 -47.98
CA TRP A 23 -28.31 95.46 -46.95
C TRP A 23 -28.61 94.49 -45.81
N ILE A 24 -29.86 94.45 -45.32
CA ILE A 24 -30.27 93.49 -44.27
C ILE A 24 -30.07 92.05 -44.78
N ARG A 25 -30.45 91.77 -46.03
CA ARG A 25 -30.26 90.45 -46.63
C ARG A 25 -28.78 90.09 -46.76
N GLN A 26 -27.93 91.02 -47.15
CA GLN A 26 -26.47 90.79 -47.22
C GLN A 26 -25.87 90.53 -45.84
N VAL A 27 -26.24 91.32 -44.82
CA VAL A 27 -25.78 91.11 -43.43
C VAL A 27 -26.24 89.76 -42.89
N PHE A 28 -27.49 89.37 -43.12
CA PHE A 28 -27.98 88.04 -42.71
C PHE A 28 -27.24 86.91 -43.41
N THR A 29 -26.93 87.07 -44.71
CA THR A 29 -26.20 86.06 -45.48
C THR A 29 -24.77 85.90 -44.96
N ILE A 30 -24.09 87.02 -44.67
CA ILE A 30 -22.74 87.00 -44.10
C ILE A 30 -22.76 86.39 -42.69
N ALA A 31 -23.72 86.79 -41.84
CA ALA A 31 -23.86 86.22 -40.49
C ALA A 31 -24.12 84.71 -40.53
N ALA A 32 -24.93 84.23 -41.47
CA ALA A 32 -25.16 82.80 -41.65
C ALA A 32 -23.89 82.06 -42.09
N ILE A 33 -23.09 82.62 -43.01
CA ILE A 33 -21.81 82.02 -43.44
C ILE A 33 -20.82 81.96 -42.27
N VAL A 34 -20.69 83.04 -41.49
CA VAL A 34 -19.79 83.08 -40.33
C VAL A 34 -20.23 82.08 -39.26
N ALA A 35 -21.52 82.03 -38.93
CA ALA A 35 -22.05 81.05 -37.98
C ALA A 35 -21.85 79.60 -38.46
N SER A 36 -22.01 79.35 -39.77
CA SER A 36 -21.76 78.04 -40.37
C SER A 36 -20.28 77.64 -40.27
N TYR A 37 -19.36 78.58 -40.48
CA TYR A 37 -17.92 78.35 -40.35
C TYR A 37 -17.53 78.00 -38.91
N TYR A 38 -18.04 78.74 -37.91
CA TYR A 38 -17.76 78.45 -36.50
C TYR A 38 -18.38 77.14 -36.03
N LEU A 39 -19.57 76.78 -36.53
CA LEU A 39 -20.18 75.48 -36.24
C LEU A 39 -19.31 74.34 -36.75
N VAL A 40 -18.78 74.46 -37.98
CA VAL A 40 -17.88 73.45 -38.56
C VAL A 40 -16.58 73.35 -37.77
N GLN A 41 -15.96 74.48 -37.41
CA GLN A 41 -14.77 74.51 -36.55
C GLN A 41 -15.02 73.82 -35.19
N TYR A 42 -16.15 74.11 -34.55
CA TYR A 42 -16.54 73.49 -33.28
C TYR A 42 -16.71 71.96 -33.40
N VAL A 43 -17.34 71.49 -34.48
CA VAL A 43 -17.49 70.04 -34.75
C VAL A 43 -16.12 69.38 -34.97
N PHE A 44 -15.20 70.04 -35.68
CA PHE A 44 -13.85 69.52 -35.86
C PHE A 44 -13.06 69.49 -34.55
N GLU A 45 -13.10 70.53 -33.73
CA GLU A 45 -12.45 70.54 -32.41
C GLU A 45 -13.00 69.43 -31.52
N LYS A 46 -14.33 69.29 -31.42
CA LYS A 46 -14.95 68.21 -30.64
C LYS A 46 -14.62 66.82 -31.17
N SER A 47 -14.59 66.65 -32.50
CA SER A 47 -14.18 65.40 -33.11
C SER A 47 -12.70 65.08 -32.84
N THR A 48 -11.80 66.07 -32.87
CA THR A 48 -10.40 65.84 -32.52
C THR A 48 -10.20 65.51 -31.04
N GLU A 49 -10.99 66.12 -30.13
CA GLU A 49 -10.99 65.76 -28.71
C GLU A 49 -11.49 64.33 -28.49
N GLU A 50 -12.58 63.92 -29.16
CA GLU A 50 -13.08 62.55 -29.08
C GLU A 50 -12.11 61.54 -29.68
N VAL A 51 -11.48 61.85 -30.83
CA VAL A 51 -10.46 60.99 -31.44
C VAL A 51 -9.19 60.91 -30.59
N ALA A 52 -8.78 62.01 -29.93
CA ALA A 52 -7.68 62.00 -28.99
C ALA A 52 -8.01 61.19 -27.74
N ALA A 53 -9.22 61.34 -27.18
CA ALA A 53 -9.69 60.55 -26.04
C ALA A 53 -9.83 59.05 -26.37
N VAL A 54 -10.17 58.70 -27.61
CA VAL A 54 -10.18 57.30 -28.08
C VAL A 54 -8.76 56.76 -28.28
N LYS A 55 -7.80 57.60 -28.70
CA LYS A 55 -6.37 57.22 -28.80
C LYS A 55 -5.65 57.16 -27.45
N GLU A 56 -6.10 57.92 -26.45
CA GLU A 56 -5.56 57.94 -25.09
C GLU A 56 -6.23 56.93 -24.16
N ARG A 57 -7.33 56.28 -24.58
CA ARG A 57 -7.73 55.02 -23.93
C ARG A 57 -6.57 54.06 -24.13
N GLU A 58 -5.89 53.69 -23.05
CA GLU A 58 -5.01 52.53 -23.05
C GLU A 58 -5.78 51.40 -23.74
N ASP A 59 -5.30 50.97 -24.91
CA ASP A 59 -5.86 49.82 -25.60
C ASP A 59 -5.90 48.71 -24.57
N SER A 60 -7.12 48.35 -24.15
CA SER A 60 -7.31 47.23 -23.25
C SER A 60 -6.55 46.07 -23.89
N PRO A 61 -5.61 45.42 -23.18
CA PRO A 61 -4.87 44.29 -23.73
C PRO A 61 -5.79 43.08 -24.03
N TRP A 62 -7.10 43.24 -23.81
CA TRP A 62 -8.14 42.24 -23.94
C TRP A 62 -9.27 42.73 -24.84
N TYR A 63 -9.69 41.85 -25.76
CA TYR A 63 -11.03 41.89 -26.35
C TYR A 63 -11.98 41.12 -25.42
N MET A 64 -12.96 41.80 -24.86
CA MET A 64 -14.03 41.16 -24.11
C MET A 64 -15.17 40.82 -25.07
N ILE A 65 -15.47 39.53 -25.22
CA ILE A 65 -16.63 39.07 -25.95
C ILE A 65 -17.65 38.67 -24.88
N VAL A 66 -18.70 39.48 -24.77
CA VAL A 66 -19.91 39.15 -24.02
C VAL A 66 -20.99 38.94 -25.06
N ASP A 67 -21.58 37.75 -25.10
CA ASP A 67 -22.72 37.52 -25.99
C ASP A 67 -23.96 38.29 -25.47
N LYS A 68 -25.04 38.30 -26.25
CA LYS A 68 -26.31 38.92 -25.86
C LYS A 68 -26.74 38.44 -24.46
N GLU A 69 -27.38 39.32 -23.70
CA GLU A 69 -27.84 39.03 -22.32
C GLU A 69 -28.45 37.62 -22.19
N GLY A 70 -27.72 36.73 -21.50
CA GLY A 70 -28.14 35.37 -21.19
C GLY A 70 -27.55 34.23 -22.02
N GLU A 71 -26.82 34.51 -23.11
CA GLU A 71 -26.12 33.48 -23.89
C GLU A 71 -24.68 33.30 -23.38
N ARG A 72 -24.28 32.06 -23.07
CA ARG A 72 -22.91 31.72 -22.68
C ARG A 72 -22.03 31.63 -23.92
N VAL A 73 -20.84 32.22 -23.85
CA VAL A 73 -19.88 32.16 -24.96
C VAL A 73 -19.36 30.73 -25.08
N SER A 74 -19.23 30.22 -26.30
CA SER A 74 -18.73 28.87 -26.56
C SER A 74 -17.57 28.85 -27.54
N MET A 75 -16.60 27.97 -27.29
CA MET A 75 -15.49 27.63 -28.17
C MET A 75 -15.44 26.11 -28.32
N SER A 76 -15.37 25.63 -29.56
CA SER A 76 -15.25 24.21 -29.87
C SER A 76 -13.91 23.92 -30.53
N VAL A 77 -13.25 22.85 -30.13
CA VAL A 77 -12.00 22.38 -30.71
C VAL A 77 -12.23 21.00 -31.33
N VAL A 78 -11.97 20.91 -32.63
CA VAL A 78 -12.03 19.66 -33.39
C VAL A 78 -10.64 19.05 -33.55
N ASP A 79 -10.57 17.72 -33.60
CA ASP A 79 -9.33 17.00 -33.87
C ASP A 79 -8.99 16.98 -35.38
N ASP A 80 -7.89 16.30 -35.72
CA ASP A 80 -7.41 16.16 -37.11
C ASP A 80 -8.41 15.40 -38.02
N SER A 81 -9.35 14.65 -37.44
CA SER A 81 -10.41 13.93 -38.15
C SER A 81 -11.70 14.76 -38.31
N GLY A 82 -11.73 15.97 -37.75
CA GLY A 82 -12.90 16.85 -37.72
C GLY A 82 -13.94 16.46 -36.67
N GLN A 83 -13.63 15.51 -35.77
CA GLN A 83 -14.50 15.18 -34.65
C GLN A 83 -14.32 16.20 -33.53
N LEU A 84 -15.39 16.45 -32.77
CA LEU A 84 -15.33 17.30 -31.59
C LEU A 84 -14.41 16.63 -30.56
N SER A 85 -13.35 17.33 -30.15
CA SER A 85 -12.42 16.87 -29.12
C SER A 85 -12.63 17.59 -27.80
N MET A 86 -13.07 18.85 -27.85
CA MET A 86 -13.32 19.64 -26.66
C MET A 86 -14.33 20.75 -26.95
N LYS A 87 -15.13 21.11 -25.96
CA LYS A 87 -16.03 22.25 -26.00
C LYS A 87 -15.93 23.02 -24.69
N ILE A 88 -15.62 24.30 -24.78
CA ILE A 88 -15.57 25.22 -23.64
C ILE A 88 -16.75 26.16 -23.73
N THR A 89 -17.43 26.39 -22.63
CA THR A 89 -18.47 27.41 -22.49
C THR A 89 -18.22 28.24 -21.24
N GLY A 90 -18.56 29.52 -21.25
CA GLY A 90 -18.39 30.40 -20.08
C GLY A 90 -19.27 31.63 -20.16
N ASP A 91 -19.40 32.34 -19.05
CA ASP A 91 -20.26 33.53 -18.98
C ASP A 91 -19.68 34.70 -19.78
N SER A 92 -18.35 34.77 -19.85
CA SER A 92 -17.63 35.73 -20.69
C SER A 92 -16.29 35.15 -21.10
N VAL A 93 -15.73 35.65 -22.20
CA VAL A 93 -14.35 35.35 -22.60
C VAL A 93 -13.57 36.64 -22.82
N LYS A 94 -12.35 36.68 -22.29
CA LYS A 94 -11.34 37.71 -22.55
C LYS A 94 -10.27 37.10 -23.41
N LEU A 95 -10.09 37.63 -24.63
CA LEU A 95 -9.04 37.20 -25.54
C LEU A 95 -7.92 38.24 -25.53
N THR A 96 -6.67 37.83 -25.37
CA THR A 96 -5.53 38.76 -25.54
C THR A 96 -5.52 39.35 -26.93
N THR A 97 -4.93 40.55 -27.10
CA THR A 97 -4.81 41.19 -28.41
C THR A 97 -4.02 40.36 -29.43
N ASP A 98 -3.07 39.55 -28.96
CA ASP A 98 -2.32 38.59 -29.79
C ASP A 98 -3.05 37.26 -30.01
N GLN A 99 -4.25 37.10 -29.43
CA GLN A 99 -5.10 35.91 -29.50
C GLN A 99 -4.45 34.62 -29.00
N LYS A 100 -3.35 34.73 -28.25
CA LYS A 100 -2.65 33.58 -27.68
C LYS A 100 -3.32 33.03 -26.44
N THR A 101 -4.09 33.85 -25.72
CA THR A 101 -4.70 33.43 -24.47
C THR A 101 -6.17 33.84 -24.43
N ALA A 102 -7.03 32.86 -24.14
CA ALA A 102 -8.45 33.06 -23.91
C ALA A 102 -8.76 32.74 -22.44
N GLU A 103 -9.32 33.69 -21.69
CA GLU A 103 -9.77 33.51 -20.32
C GLU A 103 -11.30 33.46 -20.27
N PHE A 104 -11.85 32.36 -19.79
CA PHE A 104 -13.28 32.15 -19.55
C PHE A 104 -13.59 32.27 -18.06
N GLU A 105 -14.67 32.98 -17.73
CA GLU A 105 -15.22 33.07 -16.35
C GLU A 105 -16.40 32.09 -16.22
N ASN A 106 -16.51 31.41 -15.07
CA ASN A 106 -17.48 30.34 -14.79
C ASN A 106 -17.58 29.34 -15.95
N ALA A 107 -16.43 28.74 -16.27
CA ALA A 107 -16.26 27.92 -17.45
C ALA A 107 -16.71 26.48 -17.22
N ASP A 108 -17.46 25.91 -18.16
CA ASP A 108 -17.62 24.47 -18.31
C ASP A 108 -16.80 24.01 -19.51
N ALA A 109 -16.03 22.94 -19.34
CA ALA A 109 -15.29 22.30 -20.41
C ALA A 109 -15.68 20.82 -20.51
N GLU A 110 -16.06 20.39 -21.71
CA GLU A 110 -16.39 19.02 -22.06
C GLU A 110 -15.27 18.47 -22.96
N TYR A 111 -14.63 17.38 -22.55
CA TYR A 111 -13.62 16.66 -23.34
C TYR A 111 -14.20 15.37 -23.91
N PHE A 112 -13.96 15.15 -25.20
CA PHE A 112 -14.49 14.04 -25.96
C PHE A 112 -13.36 13.13 -26.47
N GLU A 113 -13.54 11.83 -26.27
CA GLU A 113 -12.67 10.78 -26.79
C GLU A 113 -13.51 9.88 -27.72
N ASP A 114 -13.07 9.72 -28.96
CA ASP A 114 -13.79 9.00 -30.02
C ASP A 114 -15.27 9.45 -30.16
N GLY A 115 -15.49 10.77 -30.03
CA GLY A 115 -16.81 11.39 -30.12
C GLY A 115 -17.72 11.17 -28.92
N LYS A 116 -17.25 10.52 -27.84
CA LYS A 116 -17.99 10.33 -26.59
C LYS A 116 -17.44 11.24 -25.51
N LEU A 117 -18.34 11.82 -24.70
CA LEU A 117 -17.95 12.61 -23.53
C LEU A 117 -17.19 11.71 -22.56
N SER A 118 -15.93 12.06 -22.30
CA SER A 118 -15.05 11.32 -21.40
C SER A 118 -14.89 12.05 -20.06
N ILE A 119 -14.69 13.37 -20.12
CA ILE A 119 -14.47 14.23 -18.96
C ILE A 119 -15.32 15.49 -19.07
N ALA A 120 -16.04 15.84 -18.02
CA ALA A 120 -16.71 17.12 -17.84
C ALA A 120 -15.99 17.91 -16.71
N MET A 121 -15.75 19.18 -16.92
CA MET A 121 -15.03 20.06 -16.01
C MET A 121 -15.82 21.33 -15.77
N HIS A 122 -15.91 21.76 -14.52
CA HIS A 122 -16.44 23.06 -14.13
C HIS A 122 -15.35 23.84 -13.39
N ALA A 123 -15.02 25.04 -13.85
CA ALA A 123 -14.01 25.89 -13.26
C ALA A 123 -14.52 27.33 -13.05
N GLY A 124 -14.16 27.95 -11.93
CA GLY A 124 -14.46 29.36 -11.69
C GLY A 124 -13.79 30.27 -12.73
N LYS A 125 -12.56 29.94 -13.12
CA LYS A 125 -11.84 30.58 -14.23
C LYS A 125 -11.07 29.53 -15.02
N LEU A 126 -11.09 29.64 -16.35
CA LEU A 126 -10.30 28.79 -17.25
C LEU A 126 -9.49 29.67 -18.19
N THR A 127 -8.17 29.55 -18.13
CA THR A 127 -7.25 30.18 -19.07
C THR A 127 -6.75 29.15 -20.06
N TYR A 128 -6.98 29.39 -21.34
CA TYR A 128 -6.56 28.53 -22.46
C TYR A 128 -5.50 29.22 -23.31
N ASP A 129 -4.35 28.58 -23.49
CA ASP A 129 -3.32 29.03 -24.43
C ASP A 129 -3.59 28.40 -25.81
N THR A 130 -3.89 29.23 -26.80
CA THR A 130 -4.26 28.77 -28.15
C THR A 130 -3.08 28.21 -28.95
N GLN A 131 -1.83 28.44 -28.50
CA GLN A 131 -0.62 27.95 -29.16
C GLN A 131 -0.16 26.61 -28.61
N SER A 132 -0.01 26.50 -27.29
CA SER A 132 0.39 25.25 -26.61
C SER A 132 -0.80 24.29 -26.43
N GLU A 133 -2.02 24.82 -26.50
CA GLU A 133 -3.25 24.14 -26.13
C GLU A 133 -3.29 23.75 -24.63
N ASP A 134 -2.52 24.43 -23.79
CA ASP A 134 -2.50 24.22 -22.34
C ASP A 134 -3.65 24.97 -21.66
N PHE A 135 -4.09 24.43 -20.52
CA PHE A 135 -5.13 25.01 -19.68
C PHE A 135 -4.62 25.26 -18.27
N VAL A 136 -5.09 26.34 -17.69
CA VAL A 136 -4.98 26.66 -16.27
C VAL A 136 -6.39 26.88 -15.74
N LEU A 137 -6.80 26.11 -14.74
CA LEU A 137 -8.16 26.09 -14.20
C LEU A 137 -8.14 26.45 -12.71
N ASP A 138 -8.95 27.43 -12.31
CA ASP A 138 -9.14 27.85 -10.92
C ASP A 138 -10.47 27.31 -10.38
N THR A 139 -10.45 26.73 -9.16
CA THR A 139 -11.62 26.10 -8.49
C THR A 139 -12.29 25.06 -9.39
N LEU A 140 -11.59 23.96 -9.63
CA LEU A 140 -11.99 22.89 -10.53
C LEU A 140 -12.85 21.84 -9.83
N ASN A 141 -13.89 21.43 -10.54
CA ASN A 141 -14.64 20.20 -10.33
C ASN A 141 -14.58 19.36 -11.62
N ILE A 142 -14.14 18.11 -11.56
CA ILE A 142 -14.11 17.18 -12.70
C ILE A 142 -15.09 16.05 -12.42
N GLU A 143 -15.92 15.71 -13.41
CA GLU A 143 -16.70 14.47 -13.44
C GLU A 143 -16.33 13.65 -14.68
N THR A 144 -15.93 12.39 -14.49
CA THR A 144 -15.66 11.47 -15.59
C THR A 144 -16.88 10.58 -15.89
N SER A 145 -16.93 10.02 -17.10
CA SER A 145 -18.04 9.13 -17.50
C SER A 145 -18.18 7.86 -16.64
N ASP A 146 -17.09 7.43 -15.98
CA ASP A 146 -17.08 6.29 -15.05
C ASP A 146 -17.29 6.69 -13.58
N GLY A 147 -17.71 7.92 -13.31
CA GLY A 147 -18.16 8.36 -11.99
C GLY A 147 -17.06 8.86 -11.05
N MET A 148 -15.84 9.08 -11.56
CA MET A 148 -14.79 9.77 -10.82
C MET A 148 -15.11 11.26 -10.70
N HIS A 149 -14.92 11.78 -9.51
CA HIS A 149 -15.17 13.15 -9.09
C HIS A 149 -13.87 13.72 -8.53
N ILE A 150 -13.39 14.83 -9.08
CA ILE A 150 -12.15 15.47 -8.62
C ILE A 150 -12.42 16.92 -8.25
N GLU A 151 -12.01 17.32 -7.05
CA GLU A 151 -12.06 18.70 -6.58
C GLU A 151 -10.65 19.22 -6.32
N ALA A 152 -10.31 20.37 -6.89
CA ALA A 152 -9.02 21.02 -6.65
C ALA A 152 -9.13 22.54 -6.81
N PRO A 153 -8.42 23.34 -6.00
CA PRO A 153 -8.46 24.79 -6.11
C PRO A 153 -7.71 25.31 -7.34
N PHE A 154 -6.74 24.56 -7.86
CA PHE A 154 -5.91 24.96 -9.01
C PHE A 154 -5.41 23.75 -9.76
N VAL A 155 -5.53 23.77 -11.09
CA VAL A 155 -5.11 22.68 -11.99
C VAL A 155 -4.44 23.23 -13.23
N GLU A 156 -3.36 22.56 -13.64
CA GLU A 156 -2.76 22.74 -14.95
C GLU A 156 -3.00 21.49 -15.78
N TRP A 157 -3.51 21.66 -16.99
CA TRP A 157 -3.72 20.58 -17.94
C TRP A 157 -2.94 20.87 -19.22
N ARG A 158 -1.98 20.02 -19.55
CA ARG A 158 -1.22 20.11 -20.80
C ARG A 158 -1.82 19.20 -21.85
N ARG A 159 -2.20 19.78 -22.99
CA ARG A 159 -2.75 18.97 -24.08
C ARG A 159 -1.61 18.35 -24.88
N VAL A 160 -1.59 17.03 -24.84
CA VAL A 160 -0.47 16.21 -25.29
C VAL A 160 -0.44 16.04 -26.82
N LYS A 161 -0.44 17.14 -27.59
CA LYS A 161 -0.04 17.05 -29.01
C LYS A 161 1.46 16.74 -29.13
N ASP A 162 2.27 17.14 -28.14
CA ASP A 162 3.73 16.99 -28.16
C ASP A 162 4.30 15.69 -27.55
N ALA A 163 3.59 14.92 -26.70
CA ALA A 163 4.20 13.66 -26.19
C ALA A 163 4.26 12.51 -27.21
N ARG A 164 3.74 12.71 -28.44
CA ARG A 164 4.08 11.83 -29.58
C ARG A 164 5.59 11.80 -29.88
N LEU A 165 6.37 12.78 -29.39
CA LEU A 165 7.83 12.81 -29.54
C LEU A 165 8.55 11.78 -28.65
N VAL A 166 7.86 11.15 -27.70
CA VAL A 166 8.47 10.17 -26.82
C VAL A 166 8.23 8.74 -27.33
N THR A 167 8.74 8.46 -28.53
CA THR A 167 8.63 7.16 -29.24
C THR A 167 9.44 6.01 -28.63
N LYS A 168 10.06 6.19 -27.46
CA LYS A 168 10.79 5.10 -26.81
C LYS A 168 9.79 4.23 -26.04
N PRO A 169 9.74 2.90 -26.28
CA PRO A 169 8.78 1.99 -25.65
C PRO A 169 8.83 1.93 -24.11
N ASN A 170 9.81 2.60 -23.46
CA ASN A 170 9.95 2.67 -22.01
C ASN A 170 10.01 4.11 -21.48
N ALA A 171 9.62 5.10 -22.26
CA ALA A 171 9.61 6.45 -21.72
C ALA A 171 8.41 6.65 -20.80
N ALA A 172 8.66 7.28 -19.65
CA ALA A 172 7.64 7.63 -18.69
C ALA A 172 6.52 8.40 -19.41
N LYS A 173 5.26 7.97 -19.23
CA LYS A 173 4.10 8.71 -19.71
C LYS A 173 4.18 10.12 -19.09
N VAL A 174 4.15 11.14 -19.92
CA VAL A 174 4.15 12.53 -19.44
C VAL A 174 2.77 12.78 -18.81
N PRO A 175 2.70 13.23 -17.53
CA PRO A 175 1.43 13.55 -16.89
C PRO A 175 0.73 14.65 -17.68
N SER A 176 -0.59 14.51 -17.85
CA SER A 176 -1.43 15.48 -18.56
C SER A 176 -2.06 16.47 -17.59
N PHE A 177 -2.36 16.07 -16.36
CA PHE A 177 -2.88 16.95 -15.31
C PHE A 177 -1.88 17.12 -14.17
N ARG A 178 -1.84 18.32 -13.60
CA ARG A 178 -1.05 18.67 -12.41
C ARG A 178 -1.90 19.49 -11.45
N PHE A 179 -1.95 19.06 -10.19
CA PHE A 179 -2.77 19.61 -9.11
C PHE A 179 -1.85 20.03 -7.95
N PRO A 180 -1.22 21.20 -8.01
CA PRO A 180 -0.16 21.59 -7.07
C PRO A 180 -0.64 22.14 -5.72
N GLN A 181 -1.95 22.32 -5.53
CA GLN A 181 -2.53 23.01 -4.37
C GLN A 181 -3.59 22.17 -3.65
N GLY A 182 -3.34 20.87 -3.56
CA GLY A 182 -4.26 19.92 -2.95
C GLY A 182 -5.31 19.41 -3.91
N VAL A 183 -5.76 18.18 -3.66
CA VAL A 183 -6.77 17.50 -4.45
C VAL A 183 -7.60 16.58 -3.57
N TYR A 184 -8.87 16.44 -3.92
CA TYR A 184 -9.75 15.37 -3.46
C TYR A 184 -10.26 14.61 -4.69
N VAL A 185 -9.99 13.31 -4.73
CA VAL A 185 -10.50 12.39 -5.75
C VAL A 185 -11.47 11.44 -5.06
N GLU A 186 -12.64 11.23 -5.66
CA GLU A 186 -13.65 10.28 -5.20
C GLU A 186 -14.24 9.56 -6.40
N ASN A 187 -14.30 8.24 -6.39
CA ASN A 187 -15.13 7.52 -7.35
C ASN A 187 -16.48 7.20 -6.69
N LYS A 188 -17.54 7.84 -7.19
CA LYS A 188 -18.89 7.74 -6.62
C LYS A 188 -19.49 6.34 -6.76
N GLN A 189 -18.99 5.53 -7.71
CA GLN A 189 -19.53 4.19 -7.97
C GLN A 189 -19.04 3.15 -6.96
N ASP A 190 -17.75 3.18 -6.64
CA ASP A 190 -17.12 2.24 -5.73
C ASP A 190 -16.92 2.82 -4.33
N GLY A 191 -16.98 4.14 -4.13
CA GLY A 191 -16.74 4.81 -2.85
C GLY A 191 -15.25 5.03 -2.53
N ASN A 192 -14.36 4.79 -3.50
CA ASN A 192 -12.93 5.03 -3.36
C ASN A 192 -12.67 6.53 -3.23
N SER A 193 -11.82 6.95 -2.29
CA SER A 193 -11.47 8.37 -2.14
C SER A 193 -9.99 8.55 -1.78
N ILE A 194 -9.37 9.62 -2.28
CA ILE A 194 -7.98 9.99 -2.00
C ILE A 194 -7.88 11.51 -1.84
N ARG A 195 -7.24 11.97 -0.78
CA ARG A 195 -6.84 13.36 -0.54
C ARG A 195 -5.33 13.46 -0.56
N ALA A 196 -4.79 14.49 -1.21
CA ALA A 196 -3.36 14.77 -1.20
C ALA A 196 -3.10 16.27 -1.33
N ASN A 197 -1.86 16.69 -1.07
CA ASN A 197 -1.43 18.08 -1.25
C ASN A 197 -0.93 18.36 -2.68
N TYR A 198 -0.52 17.31 -3.39
CA TYR A 198 -0.11 17.33 -4.78
C TYR A 198 -0.65 16.09 -5.47
N MET A 199 -1.10 16.24 -6.71
CA MET A 199 -1.34 15.12 -7.60
C MET A 199 -0.86 15.44 -9.01
N GLN A 200 -0.43 14.42 -9.74
CA GLN A 200 -0.37 14.45 -11.19
C GLN A 200 -1.00 13.20 -11.77
N ALA A 201 -1.57 13.32 -12.97
CA ALA A 201 -2.31 12.23 -13.59
C ALA A 201 -2.16 12.22 -15.11
N ASP A 202 -2.37 11.06 -15.72
CA ASP A 202 -2.50 10.98 -17.18
C ASP A 202 -3.84 11.55 -17.68
N LYS A 203 -3.99 11.69 -19.01
CA LYS A 203 -5.17 12.33 -19.62
C LYS A 203 -6.50 11.64 -19.30
N GLU A 204 -6.44 10.34 -19.00
CA GLU A 204 -7.60 9.49 -18.74
C GLU A 204 -7.88 9.34 -17.23
N LEU A 205 -7.04 9.95 -16.37
CA LEU A 205 -7.11 9.81 -14.91
C LEU A 205 -7.05 8.34 -14.46
N ARG A 206 -6.40 7.48 -15.25
CA ARG A 206 -6.24 6.04 -14.96
C ARG A 206 -4.97 5.75 -14.17
N TYR A 207 -3.98 6.63 -14.33
CA TYR A 207 -2.72 6.59 -13.59
C TYR A 207 -2.54 7.91 -12.87
N MET A 208 -2.53 7.85 -11.53
CA MET A 208 -2.45 9.01 -10.66
C MET A 208 -1.30 8.84 -9.67
N GLU A 209 -0.50 9.89 -9.52
CA GLU A 209 0.58 9.98 -8.54
C GLU A 209 0.26 11.09 -7.55
N PHE A 210 0.17 10.75 -6.28
CA PHE A 210 -0.16 11.63 -5.17
C PHE A 210 1.07 11.85 -4.30
N VAL A 211 1.30 13.09 -3.86
CA VAL A 211 2.42 13.46 -3.00
C VAL A 211 1.94 14.38 -1.87
N GLY A 212 2.51 14.22 -0.68
CA GLY A 212 2.26 15.06 0.48
C GLY A 212 1.53 14.33 1.60
N LYS A 213 0.60 15.00 2.30
CA LYS A 213 -0.25 14.33 3.30
C LYS A 213 -1.32 13.52 2.58
N VAL A 214 -0.97 12.32 2.11
CA VAL A 214 -1.89 11.46 1.37
C VAL A 214 -2.74 10.66 2.33
N GLU A 215 -4.05 10.80 2.24
CA GLU A 215 -5.03 10.01 3.00
C GLU A 215 -6.05 9.44 2.02
N GLY A 216 -6.32 8.14 2.06
CA GLY A 216 -7.27 7.53 1.16
C GLY A 216 -8.02 6.36 1.76
N SER A 217 -9.12 6.01 1.10
CA SER A 217 -9.92 4.83 1.37
C SER A 217 -10.24 4.15 0.05
N VAL A 218 -10.04 2.84 -0.04
CA VAL A 218 -10.42 2.05 -1.21
C VAL A 218 -11.40 0.99 -0.77
N SER A 219 -12.66 1.12 -1.16
CA SER A 219 -13.66 0.06 -1.03
C SER A 219 -13.31 -1.10 -1.95
N GLU A 220 -13.64 -2.30 -1.51
CA GLU A 220 -13.54 -3.47 -2.37
C GLU A 220 -14.43 -3.28 -3.60
N LEU A 221 -13.88 -3.53 -4.78
CA LEU A 221 -14.63 -3.41 -6.02
C LEU A 221 -15.79 -4.39 -5.99
N SER A 222 -17.01 -3.86 -6.14
CA SER A 222 -18.27 -4.63 -6.15
C SER A 222 -18.46 -5.44 -7.43
N ASP A 223 -17.38 -5.72 -8.18
CA ASP A 223 -17.43 -6.36 -9.49
C ASP A 223 -17.79 -7.85 -9.33
N THR A 224 -19.09 -8.08 -9.16
CA THR A 224 -19.76 -9.37 -9.11
C THR A 224 -19.55 -10.19 -10.39
N GLN A 225 -19.09 -9.58 -11.48
CA GLN A 225 -18.78 -10.28 -12.73
C GLN A 225 -17.68 -11.34 -12.59
N PHE A 226 -16.71 -11.15 -11.68
CA PHE A 226 -15.68 -12.16 -11.45
C PHE A 226 -16.18 -13.38 -10.65
N ILE A 227 -17.29 -13.21 -9.91
CA ILE A 227 -17.91 -14.27 -9.11
C ILE A 227 -18.84 -15.14 -9.97
N GLU A 228 -19.44 -14.59 -11.03
CA GLU A 228 -20.30 -15.37 -11.93
C GLU A 228 -19.53 -16.24 -12.94
N GLU A 229 -18.32 -15.86 -13.36
CA GLU A 229 -17.54 -16.63 -14.36
C GLU A 229 -16.61 -17.70 -13.77
N ARG A 230 -16.49 -17.79 -12.44
CA ARG A 230 -15.82 -18.91 -11.78
C ARG A 230 -16.78 -19.58 -10.82
N GLU A 231 -17.23 -20.77 -11.19
CA GLU A 231 -17.90 -21.76 -10.33
C GLU A 231 -17.06 -22.03 -9.07
N LEU A 232 -17.08 -21.11 -8.11
CA LEU A 232 -16.63 -21.34 -6.75
C LEU A 232 -17.72 -22.18 -6.08
N THR A 233 -17.51 -23.49 -6.18
CA THR A 233 -18.19 -24.58 -5.50
C THR A 233 -18.80 -24.19 -4.15
N ASP A 234 -20.13 -24.22 -4.06
CA ASP A 234 -21.05 -24.61 -2.97
C ASP A 234 -20.69 -24.40 -1.47
N VAL A 235 -19.66 -23.63 -1.11
CA VAL A 235 -19.25 -23.46 0.29
C VAL A 235 -19.51 -22.02 0.74
N GLY A 236 -20.71 -21.82 1.27
CA GLY A 236 -21.07 -20.66 2.10
C GLY A 236 -21.51 -19.43 1.32
N GLU A 237 -22.69 -18.92 1.66
CA GLU A 237 -23.17 -17.60 1.23
C GLU A 237 -22.11 -16.55 1.61
N LEU A 238 -21.38 -16.06 0.62
CA LEU A 238 -20.43 -14.96 0.77
C LEU A 238 -21.27 -13.71 1.03
N ASN A 239 -21.34 -13.28 2.29
CA ASN A 239 -22.09 -12.09 2.67
C ASN A 239 -21.33 -10.85 2.14
N LEU A 240 -21.74 -10.36 0.97
CA LEU A 240 -21.16 -9.20 0.29
C LEU A 240 -21.38 -7.89 1.08
N GLU A 241 -22.15 -7.92 2.17
CA GLU A 241 -22.36 -6.77 3.06
C GLU A 241 -21.13 -6.45 3.94
N ASP A 242 -20.14 -7.35 4.03
CA ASP A 242 -18.91 -7.15 4.81
C ASP A 242 -17.78 -6.45 4.01
N ILE A 243 -18.10 -5.67 2.97
CA ILE A 243 -17.09 -4.91 2.22
C ILE A 243 -16.50 -3.82 3.13
N LYS A 244 -15.35 -4.15 3.70
CA LYS A 244 -14.57 -3.28 4.58
C LYS A 244 -13.62 -2.43 3.73
N THR A 245 -13.68 -1.12 3.94
CA THR A 245 -12.84 -0.14 3.27
C THR A 245 -11.37 -0.33 3.66
N LEU A 246 -10.47 -0.22 2.68
CA LEU A 246 -9.02 -0.20 2.87
C LEU A 246 -8.59 1.24 3.10
N GLY A 247 -8.33 1.62 4.36
CA GLY A 247 -7.81 2.95 4.70
C GLY A 247 -6.30 3.01 4.59
N PHE A 248 -5.73 4.11 4.09
CA PHE A 248 -4.29 4.34 4.16
C PHE A 248 -3.90 5.80 4.42
N LYS A 249 -2.75 5.97 5.06
CA LYS A 249 -2.03 7.25 5.20
C LYS A 249 -0.60 7.08 4.74
N ALA A 250 -0.15 7.93 3.83
CA ALA A 250 1.17 7.83 3.20
C ALA A 250 1.74 9.21 2.84
N GLU A 251 3.02 9.25 2.45
CA GLU A 251 3.65 10.46 1.94
C GLU A 251 3.60 10.56 0.40
N GLU A 252 3.52 9.40 -0.24
CA GLU A 252 3.49 9.23 -1.68
C GLU A 252 2.64 8.00 -2.03
N VAL A 253 1.80 8.13 -3.05
CA VAL A 253 0.92 7.05 -3.53
C VAL A 253 0.84 7.08 -5.05
N ILE A 254 0.99 5.92 -5.68
CA ILE A 254 0.68 5.68 -7.08
C ILE A 254 -0.59 4.82 -7.10
N TYR A 255 -1.61 5.29 -7.80
CA TYR A 255 -2.83 4.53 -8.05
C TYR A 255 -2.94 4.25 -9.55
N ASP A 256 -2.84 2.96 -9.91
CA ASP A 256 -3.07 2.46 -11.25
C ASP A 256 -4.43 1.74 -11.28
N MET A 257 -5.44 2.45 -11.80
CA MET A 257 -6.81 1.97 -11.84
C MET A 257 -6.98 0.77 -12.79
N ASN A 258 -6.22 0.72 -13.88
CA ASN A 258 -6.32 -0.36 -14.87
C ASN A 258 -5.81 -1.68 -14.30
N ASN A 259 -4.72 -1.63 -13.55
CA ASN A 259 -4.15 -2.82 -12.90
C ASN A 259 -4.74 -3.07 -11.51
N GLN A 260 -5.54 -2.14 -10.99
CA GLN A 260 -6.08 -2.15 -9.63
C GLN A 260 -4.96 -2.30 -8.59
N VAL A 261 -3.89 -1.52 -8.77
CA VAL A 261 -2.71 -1.53 -7.92
C VAL A 261 -2.56 -0.19 -7.23
N ILE A 262 -2.29 -0.24 -5.93
CA ILE A 262 -1.89 0.91 -5.12
C ILE A 262 -0.48 0.65 -4.62
N VAL A 263 0.42 1.57 -4.91
CA VAL A 263 1.79 1.56 -4.40
C VAL A 263 1.96 2.78 -3.53
N ALA A 264 2.35 2.60 -2.28
CA ALA A 264 2.44 3.69 -1.32
C ALA A 264 3.77 3.62 -0.55
N SER A 265 4.34 4.77 -0.23
CA SER A 265 5.65 4.86 0.40
C SER A 265 5.79 6.08 1.30
N THR A 266 6.85 6.05 2.11
CA THR A 266 7.30 7.15 2.94
C THR A 266 8.78 7.43 2.69
N ARG A 267 9.28 8.59 3.12
CA ARG A 267 10.71 8.95 3.08
C ARG A 267 11.59 8.04 3.95
N LEU A 268 11.01 7.18 4.80
CA LEU A 268 11.74 6.15 5.56
C LEU A 268 12.13 4.96 4.68
N TYR A 269 11.48 4.80 3.52
CA TYR A 269 11.85 3.78 2.56
C TYR A 269 13.10 4.19 1.76
N ASP A 270 14.04 3.27 1.60
CA ASP A 270 15.34 3.53 0.97
C ASP A 270 15.23 3.76 -0.54
N ARG A 271 14.21 3.17 -1.18
CA ARG A 271 13.92 3.31 -2.62
C ARG A 271 12.77 4.28 -2.85
N ARG A 272 13.08 5.57 -2.89
CA ARG A 272 12.09 6.61 -3.22
C ARG A 272 11.58 6.46 -4.66
N PHE A 273 10.29 6.66 -4.88
CA PHE A 273 9.81 6.91 -6.23
C PHE A 273 10.19 8.35 -6.62
N ASN A 274 10.61 8.51 -7.88
CA ASN A 274 10.95 9.82 -8.40
C ASN A 274 9.74 10.34 -9.15
N VAL A 275 8.86 11.05 -8.46
CA VAL A 275 7.78 11.81 -9.10
C VAL A 275 8.40 12.99 -9.83
N ARG A 276 8.16 13.06 -11.14
CA ARG A 276 8.63 14.16 -11.99
C ARG A 276 7.45 14.92 -12.53
N ASP A 277 7.48 16.23 -12.39
CA ASP A 277 6.44 17.09 -12.93
C ASP A 277 6.45 17.10 -14.47
N MET A 278 5.49 17.79 -15.07
CA MET A 278 5.37 17.95 -16.52
C MET A 278 6.59 18.58 -17.20
N ASP A 279 7.45 19.28 -16.45
CA ASP A 279 8.69 19.89 -16.93
C ASP A 279 9.91 18.96 -16.73
N GLY A 280 9.68 17.75 -16.19
CA GLY A 280 10.71 16.77 -15.86
C GLY A 280 11.50 17.09 -14.59
N ARG A 281 11.04 18.03 -13.76
CA ARG A 281 11.66 18.38 -12.48
C ARG A 281 11.19 17.41 -11.40
N ASP A 282 12.09 17.02 -10.50
CA ASP A 282 11.73 16.16 -9.38
C ASP A 282 10.82 16.91 -8.39
N VAL A 283 9.71 16.28 -8.04
CA VAL A 283 8.74 16.75 -7.04
C VAL A 283 9.20 16.24 -5.67
N ARG A 284 9.55 17.17 -4.78
CA ARG A 284 10.07 16.83 -3.44
C ARG A 284 8.92 16.72 -2.44
N ILE A 285 8.82 15.59 -1.75
CA ILE A 285 7.80 15.34 -0.70
C ILE A 285 7.85 16.44 0.37
N GLU A 286 9.05 16.90 0.73
CA GLU A 286 9.28 17.93 1.74
C GLU A 286 8.62 19.26 1.39
N ASP A 287 8.40 19.55 0.11
CA ASP A 287 7.73 20.78 -0.31
C ASP A 287 6.22 20.77 -0.04
N PHE A 288 5.64 19.57 0.05
CA PHE A 288 4.22 19.34 0.27
C PHE A 288 3.90 18.82 1.68
N GLN A 289 4.91 18.58 2.52
CA GLN A 289 4.73 18.15 3.91
C GLN A 289 5.30 19.18 4.89
N LYS A 290 4.64 20.34 4.94
CA LYS A 290 5.00 21.42 5.85
C LYS A 290 3.96 21.57 6.97
N ASP A 291 4.40 22.03 8.13
CA ASP A 291 3.52 22.44 9.23
C ASP A 291 2.89 23.82 8.94
N GLN A 292 2.15 24.37 9.91
CA GLN A 292 1.53 25.70 9.77
C GLN A 292 2.55 26.85 9.66
N ASN A 293 3.80 26.61 10.05
CA ASN A 293 4.90 27.58 10.00
C ASN A 293 5.75 27.45 8.72
N GLY A 294 5.47 26.45 7.88
CA GLY A 294 6.25 26.16 6.67
C GLY A 294 7.44 25.23 6.89
N GLU A 295 7.61 24.67 8.10
CA GLU A 295 8.72 23.77 8.42
C GLU A 295 8.38 22.32 7.99
N PRO A 296 9.36 21.55 7.46
CA PRO A 296 9.13 20.16 7.07
C PRO A 296 8.68 19.29 8.24
N LEU A 297 7.61 18.51 8.04
CA LEU A 297 7.16 17.53 9.01
C LEU A 297 8.10 16.32 9.04
N PRO A 298 8.30 15.68 10.22
CA PRO A 298 9.03 14.43 10.31
C PRO A 298 8.34 13.36 9.48
N PRO A 299 9.09 12.40 8.93
CA PRO A 299 8.49 11.32 8.16
C PRO A 299 7.61 10.46 9.04
N THR A 300 6.40 10.17 8.57
CA THR A 300 5.44 9.31 9.26
C THR A 300 5.39 7.93 8.61
N PRO A 301 5.38 6.83 9.37
CA PRO A 301 5.14 5.50 8.84
C PRO A 301 3.84 5.46 8.04
N LEU A 302 3.84 4.65 6.99
CA LEU A 302 2.62 4.33 6.26
C LEU A 302 1.73 3.54 7.20
N THR A 303 0.43 3.85 7.20
CA THR A 303 -0.57 3.06 7.92
C THR A 303 -1.55 2.52 6.92
N PHE A 304 -1.85 1.23 7.00
CA PHE A 304 -2.86 0.53 6.23
C PHE A 304 -3.84 -0.14 7.19
N THR A 305 -5.14 0.05 6.96
CA THR A 305 -6.18 -0.55 7.78
C THR A 305 -7.11 -1.35 6.88
N LYS A 306 -7.29 -2.63 7.21
CA LYS A 306 -8.29 -3.52 6.61
C LYS A 306 -9.06 -4.16 7.74
N GLU A 307 -10.35 -3.89 7.81
CA GLU A 307 -11.18 -4.36 8.93
C GLU A 307 -10.67 -3.78 10.25
N GLU A 308 -10.36 -4.67 11.18
CA GLU A 308 -9.78 -4.36 12.47
C GLU A 308 -8.24 -4.45 12.42
N ILE A 309 -7.67 -5.03 11.35
CA ILE A 309 -6.23 -5.19 11.18
C ILE A 309 -5.62 -3.84 10.79
N THR A 310 -4.59 -3.42 11.52
CA THR A 310 -3.78 -2.24 11.19
C THR A 310 -2.35 -2.66 10.93
N ILE A 311 -1.75 -2.22 9.83
CA ILE A 311 -0.36 -2.48 9.47
C ILE A 311 0.35 -1.14 9.32
N THR A 312 1.44 -0.94 10.05
CA THR A 312 2.39 0.16 9.80
C THR A 312 3.62 -0.36 9.07
N CYS A 313 4.18 0.40 8.13
CA CYS A 313 5.41 0.06 7.41
C CYS A 313 6.02 1.29 6.70
N HIS A 314 7.12 1.10 5.97
CA HIS A 314 7.72 2.16 5.14
C HIS A 314 7.23 2.15 3.69
N HIS A 315 6.87 0.97 3.18
CA HIS A 315 6.41 0.76 1.82
C HIS A 315 5.32 -0.31 1.77
N LEU A 316 4.32 -0.08 0.91
CA LEU A 316 3.21 -0.98 0.68
C LEU A 316 2.89 -1.05 -0.81
N GLU A 317 2.66 -2.27 -1.31
CA GLU A 317 2.12 -2.54 -2.63
C GLU A 317 0.87 -3.42 -2.46
N ALA A 318 -0.31 -2.89 -2.78
CA ALA A 318 -1.58 -3.60 -2.70
C ALA A 318 -2.14 -3.84 -4.10
N HIS A 319 -2.46 -5.10 -4.42
CA HIS A 319 -3.16 -5.50 -5.64
C HIS A 319 -4.60 -5.82 -5.27
N ILE A 320 -5.49 -4.85 -5.43
CA ILE A 320 -6.87 -4.92 -4.95
C ILE A 320 -7.60 -6.08 -5.65
N GLY A 321 -7.52 -6.17 -6.98
CA GLY A 321 -8.16 -7.23 -7.75
C GLY A 321 -7.66 -8.64 -7.45
N LYS A 322 -6.41 -8.77 -7.00
CA LYS A 322 -5.80 -10.07 -6.63
C LYS A 322 -5.89 -10.38 -5.14
N LYS A 323 -6.44 -9.45 -4.34
CA LYS A 323 -6.63 -9.59 -2.90
C LYS A 323 -5.35 -9.90 -2.12
N TRP A 324 -4.24 -9.22 -2.45
CA TRP A 324 -2.97 -9.36 -1.73
C TRP A 324 -2.22 -8.03 -1.62
N LEU A 325 -1.39 -7.92 -0.58
CA LEU A 325 -0.44 -6.82 -0.38
C LEU A 325 0.93 -7.33 0.01
N SER A 326 1.95 -6.53 -0.27
CA SER A 326 3.31 -6.64 0.24
C SER A 326 3.65 -5.39 1.05
N CYS A 327 4.21 -5.59 2.23
CA CYS A 327 4.72 -4.52 3.09
C CYS A 327 6.23 -4.71 3.30
N VAL A 328 6.97 -3.60 3.34
CA VAL A 328 8.42 -3.58 3.56
C VAL A 328 8.82 -2.45 4.51
N GLY A 329 9.75 -2.75 5.41
CA GLY A 329 10.42 -1.81 6.32
C GLY A 329 9.67 -1.56 7.63
N GLU A 330 10.30 -1.92 8.75
CA GLU A 330 9.80 -1.73 10.14
C GLU A 330 8.29 -1.98 10.28
N ILE A 331 7.87 -3.19 9.90
CA ILE A 331 6.47 -3.54 9.84
C ILE A 331 5.97 -3.84 11.25
N GLU A 332 4.88 -3.19 11.65
CA GLU A 332 4.09 -3.57 12.82
C GLU A 332 2.64 -3.84 12.38
N MET A 333 2.21 -5.09 12.46
CA MET A 333 0.84 -5.51 12.21
C MET A 333 0.14 -5.79 13.54
N LEU A 334 -0.98 -5.11 13.73
CA LEU A 334 -1.86 -5.20 14.89
C LEU A 334 -3.14 -5.90 14.47
N VAL A 335 -3.42 -7.06 15.08
CA VAL A 335 -4.68 -7.77 14.96
C VAL A 335 -5.39 -7.65 16.30
N PRO A 336 -6.44 -6.81 16.42
CA PRO A 336 -7.14 -6.64 17.67
C PRO A 336 -7.96 -7.90 18.04
N PRO A 337 -8.41 -8.00 19.29
CA PRO A 337 -9.35 -9.02 19.69
C PRO A 337 -10.62 -8.99 18.84
N SER A 338 -11.13 -10.16 18.46
CA SER A 338 -12.38 -10.32 17.73
C SER A 338 -13.29 -11.34 18.42
N GLU A 339 -14.60 -11.23 18.19
CA GLU A 339 -15.54 -12.21 18.71
C GLU A 339 -15.33 -13.58 18.05
N PRO A 340 -15.16 -14.66 18.84
CA PRO A 340 -15.05 -16.00 18.29
C PRO A 340 -16.36 -16.43 17.61
N LYS A 341 -16.23 -17.13 16.49
CA LYS A 341 -17.36 -17.75 15.79
C LYS A 341 -17.81 -19.03 16.52
N PRO A 342 -19.08 -19.44 16.41
CA PRO A 342 -19.59 -20.64 17.08
C PRO A 342 -18.89 -21.95 16.67
N ASP A 343 -18.33 -21.98 15.46
CA ASP A 343 -17.59 -23.11 14.86
C ASP A 343 -16.08 -23.04 15.11
N ASP A 344 -15.57 -21.99 15.76
CA ASP A 344 -14.15 -21.92 16.13
C ASP A 344 -13.84 -22.94 17.24
N ASP A 345 -12.77 -23.72 17.05
CA ASP A 345 -12.22 -24.59 18.09
C ASP A 345 -11.73 -23.79 19.30
N ASN A 346 -11.69 -24.42 20.48
CA ASN A 346 -11.42 -23.71 21.73
C ASN A 346 -10.09 -22.94 21.69
N ALA A 347 -9.03 -23.52 21.12
CA ALA A 347 -7.73 -22.85 20.96
C ALA A 347 -7.83 -21.58 20.10
N LEU A 348 -8.52 -21.65 18.96
CA LEU A 348 -8.74 -20.50 18.08
C LEU A 348 -9.60 -19.43 18.76
N ARG A 349 -10.62 -19.84 19.53
CA ARG A 349 -11.44 -18.92 20.32
C ARG A 349 -10.61 -18.14 21.32
N VAL A 350 -9.65 -18.78 21.97
CA VAL A 350 -8.74 -18.14 22.91
C VAL A 350 -7.82 -17.18 22.19
N VAL A 351 -7.19 -17.58 21.08
CA VAL A 351 -6.32 -16.70 20.28
C VAL A 351 -7.07 -15.45 19.83
N LYS A 352 -8.34 -15.55 19.41
CA LYS A 352 -9.13 -14.38 18.99
C LYS A 352 -9.45 -13.39 20.11
N ARG A 353 -9.41 -13.78 21.38
CA ARG A 353 -9.71 -12.87 22.51
C ARG A 353 -8.60 -11.88 22.84
N TYR A 354 -7.40 -12.08 22.31
CA TYR A 354 -6.25 -11.26 22.64
C TYR A 354 -5.68 -10.58 21.41
N GLU A 355 -5.21 -9.36 21.63
CA GLU A 355 -4.50 -8.59 20.62
C GLU A 355 -3.22 -9.33 20.21
N THR A 356 -3.03 -9.54 18.91
CA THR A 356 -1.80 -10.10 18.35
C THR A 356 -1.00 -8.99 17.69
N ARG A 357 0.27 -8.88 18.06
CA ARG A 357 1.24 -7.95 17.47
C ARG A 357 2.27 -8.73 16.68
N ILE A 358 2.44 -8.39 15.41
CA ILE A 358 3.39 -9.03 14.51
C ILE A 358 4.38 -7.98 14.03
N ALA A 359 5.66 -8.13 14.37
CA ALA A 359 6.74 -7.27 13.93
C ALA A 359 7.67 -8.00 12.95
N SER A 360 7.96 -7.39 11.80
CA SER A 360 8.81 -7.97 10.73
C SER A 360 9.42 -6.87 9.85
N ASN A 361 10.28 -7.22 8.89
CA ASN A 361 10.76 -6.29 7.86
C ASN A 361 10.13 -6.50 6.49
N GLU A 362 9.52 -7.67 6.23
CA GLU A 362 8.87 -8.00 4.97
C GLU A 362 7.72 -8.98 5.21
N ILE A 363 6.51 -8.58 4.82
CA ILE A 363 5.27 -9.36 4.96
C ILE A 363 4.49 -9.32 3.64
N GLU A 364 4.05 -10.48 3.17
CA GLU A 364 3.00 -10.61 2.17
C GLU A 364 1.71 -11.06 2.86
N TYR A 365 0.60 -10.36 2.62
CA TYR A 365 -0.72 -10.71 3.15
C TYR A 365 -1.74 -10.88 2.02
N PHE A 366 -2.26 -12.09 1.90
CA PHE A 366 -3.24 -12.50 0.89
C PHE A 366 -4.60 -12.64 1.56
N TRP A 367 -5.30 -11.51 1.73
CA TRP A 367 -6.58 -11.48 2.44
C TRP A 367 -7.69 -12.25 1.73
N GLY A 368 -7.57 -12.50 0.41
CA GLY A 368 -8.50 -13.37 -0.30
C GLY A 368 -8.46 -14.84 0.15
N ARG A 369 -7.44 -15.24 0.92
CA ARG A 369 -7.25 -16.61 1.44
C ARG A 369 -6.94 -16.67 2.93
N ASP A 370 -6.97 -15.51 3.62
CA ASP A 370 -6.46 -15.38 4.99
C ASP A 370 -5.05 -15.99 5.16
N TYR A 371 -4.13 -15.64 4.25
CA TYR A 371 -2.78 -16.22 4.21
C TYR A 371 -1.72 -15.14 4.43
N ILE A 372 -0.82 -15.36 5.39
CA ILE A 372 0.27 -14.42 5.73
C ILE A 372 1.60 -15.14 5.54
N LEU A 373 2.55 -14.46 4.92
CA LEU A 373 3.90 -14.95 4.70
C LEU A 373 4.90 -13.86 5.09
N THR A 374 5.85 -14.17 5.97
CA THR A 374 6.96 -13.28 6.28
C THR A 374 8.26 -13.77 5.65
N HIS A 375 9.09 -12.84 5.19
CA HIS A 375 10.37 -13.14 4.53
C HIS A 375 11.60 -12.77 5.37
N SER A 376 11.37 -12.32 6.60
CA SER A 376 12.41 -11.87 7.51
C SER A 376 12.08 -12.27 8.94
N ARG A 377 13.08 -12.14 9.83
CA ARG A 377 12.93 -12.48 11.24
C ARG A 377 11.73 -11.75 11.83
N THR A 378 10.74 -12.54 12.23
CA THR A 378 9.43 -12.08 12.64
C THR A 378 9.22 -12.39 14.11
N ARG A 379 8.62 -11.44 14.82
CA ARG A 379 8.19 -11.55 16.21
C ARG A 379 6.66 -11.49 16.24
N VAL A 380 6.02 -12.48 16.84
CA VAL A 380 4.59 -12.52 17.12
C VAL A 380 4.42 -12.49 18.62
N GLU A 381 3.65 -11.54 19.13
CA GLU A 381 3.42 -11.31 20.55
C GLU A 381 1.93 -11.24 20.84
N GLN A 382 1.50 -11.94 21.89
CA GLN A 382 0.11 -11.97 22.33
C GLN A 382 0.07 -12.11 23.85
N GLU A 383 -0.21 -11.01 24.54
CA GLU A 383 -0.17 -10.92 26.00
C GLU A 383 1.20 -11.35 26.58
N ASP A 384 1.29 -12.53 27.18
CA ASP A 384 2.48 -13.10 27.80
C ASP A 384 3.16 -14.17 26.92
N ARG A 385 2.67 -14.33 25.69
CA ARG A 385 3.19 -15.28 24.70
C ARG A 385 4.01 -14.55 23.64
N LEU A 386 5.11 -15.17 23.26
CA LEU A 386 6.03 -14.66 22.26
C LEU A 386 6.48 -15.82 21.37
N ALA A 387 6.39 -15.64 20.06
CA ALA A 387 7.00 -16.51 19.08
C ALA A 387 7.92 -15.70 18.16
N MET A 388 9.10 -16.22 17.88
CA MET A 388 10.07 -15.63 16.98
C MET A 388 10.59 -16.68 16.01
N ALA A 389 10.75 -16.33 14.74
CA ALA A 389 11.35 -17.21 13.73
C ALA A 389 11.88 -16.38 12.55
N ASP A 390 12.78 -16.94 11.75
CA ASP A 390 13.31 -16.28 10.55
C ASP A 390 12.25 -16.14 9.46
N ARG A 391 11.28 -17.07 9.41
CA ARG A 391 10.12 -17.03 8.53
C ARG A 391 8.90 -17.63 9.21
N ILE A 392 7.78 -16.94 9.13
CA ILE A 392 6.47 -17.41 9.59
C ILE A 392 5.54 -17.49 8.38
N THR A 393 4.72 -18.52 8.35
CA THR A 393 3.67 -18.68 7.36
C THR A 393 2.39 -19.11 8.05
N TYR A 394 1.31 -18.36 7.85
CA TYR A 394 -0.01 -18.65 8.41
C TYR A 394 -0.99 -18.93 7.28
N TRP A 395 -1.72 -20.04 7.40
CA TRP A 395 -2.81 -20.44 6.52
C TRP A 395 -4.10 -20.42 7.32
N GLY A 396 -4.90 -19.36 7.15
CA GLY A 396 -6.14 -19.18 7.89
C GLY A 396 -7.27 -20.11 7.48
N ASP A 397 -7.25 -20.65 6.27
CA ASP A 397 -8.14 -21.71 5.81
C ASP A 397 -7.82 -23.07 6.47
N GLN A 398 -6.54 -23.39 6.59
CA GLN A 398 -6.05 -24.63 7.22
C GLN A 398 -5.88 -24.51 8.73
N LYS A 399 -6.05 -23.30 9.28
CA LYS A 399 -5.80 -22.97 10.68
C LYS A 399 -4.40 -23.43 11.12
N MET A 400 -3.38 -23.16 10.30
CA MET A 400 -2.02 -23.67 10.50
C MET A 400 -1.00 -22.53 10.53
N VAL A 401 -0.04 -22.60 11.44
CA VAL A 401 1.13 -21.71 11.52
C VAL A 401 2.39 -22.55 11.37
N LEU A 402 3.25 -22.19 10.42
CA LEU A 402 4.58 -22.75 10.22
C LEU A 402 5.64 -21.71 10.61
N LEU A 403 6.52 -22.08 11.51
CA LEU A 403 7.69 -21.29 11.92
C LEU A 403 8.95 -22.01 11.43
N ASN A 404 9.82 -21.32 10.71
CA ASN A 404 11.08 -21.87 10.21
C ASN A 404 12.26 -20.94 10.53
N GLY A 405 13.39 -21.55 10.93
CA GLY A 405 14.67 -20.90 11.17
C GLY A 405 14.74 -20.24 12.55
N ALA A 406 15.66 -20.74 13.39
CA ALA A 406 15.97 -20.20 14.72
C ALA A 406 14.71 -19.83 15.52
N VAL A 407 13.77 -20.78 15.61
CA VAL A 407 12.47 -20.57 16.24
C VAL A 407 12.64 -20.51 17.75
N THR A 408 12.01 -19.52 18.38
CA THR A 408 11.95 -19.36 19.82
C THR A 408 10.51 -19.08 20.21
N MET A 409 9.95 -19.87 21.12
CA MET A 409 8.62 -19.69 21.68
C MET A 409 8.76 -19.53 23.19
N VAL A 410 8.11 -18.52 23.73
CA VAL A 410 8.10 -18.20 25.16
C VAL A 410 6.65 -18.06 25.60
N GLN A 411 6.33 -18.68 26.74
CA GLN A 411 5.07 -18.52 27.44
C GLN A 411 5.38 -18.05 28.87
N GLY A 412 4.83 -16.91 29.25
CA GLY A 412 5.04 -16.29 30.56
C GLY A 412 4.39 -17.07 31.71
N ASP A 413 3.07 -17.01 31.79
CA ASP A 413 2.23 -17.68 32.77
C ASP A 413 1.19 -18.53 32.04
N GLY A 414 1.25 -19.86 32.18
CA GLY A 414 0.26 -20.74 31.56
C GLY A 414 -1.10 -20.81 32.27
N SER A 415 -1.42 -19.89 33.19
CA SER A 415 -2.73 -19.83 33.86
C SER A 415 -3.90 -19.77 32.88
N TRP A 416 -3.74 -19.03 31.78
CA TRP A 416 -4.75 -18.92 30.71
C TRP A 416 -5.14 -20.28 30.11
N LEU A 417 -4.23 -21.25 30.04
CA LEU A 417 -4.52 -22.60 29.53
C LEU A 417 -5.58 -23.32 30.40
N VAL A 418 -5.58 -23.04 31.71
CA VAL A 418 -6.53 -23.60 32.66
C VAL A 418 -7.81 -22.77 32.70
N GLU A 419 -7.69 -21.44 32.71
CA GLU A 419 -8.84 -20.51 32.75
C GLU A 419 -9.74 -20.63 31.52
N GLU A 420 -9.14 -20.95 30.36
CA GLU A 420 -9.84 -21.13 29.09
C GLU A 420 -10.21 -22.58 28.78
N ASP A 421 -10.05 -23.50 29.75
CA ASP A 421 -10.40 -24.92 29.61
C ASP A 421 -9.70 -25.61 28.41
N LEU A 422 -8.48 -25.18 28.07
CA LEU A 422 -7.63 -25.86 27.09
C LEU A 422 -6.94 -27.07 27.72
N ILE A 423 -6.67 -26.96 29.02
CA ILE A 423 -6.02 -27.97 29.83
C ILE A 423 -6.81 -28.17 31.12
N SER A 424 -7.29 -29.40 31.33
CA SER A 424 -7.78 -29.84 32.64
C SER A 424 -6.60 -30.26 33.52
N VAL A 425 -6.66 -29.87 34.80
CA VAL A 425 -5.63 -30.16 35.79
C VAL A 425 -6.26 -30.65 37.09
N ASP A 426 -6.00 -31.92 37.43
CA ASP A 426 -6.56 -32.55 38.62
C ASP A 426 -5.69 -32.41 39.88
N ASN A 427 -4.43 -31.99 39.71
CA ASN A 427 -3.43 -31.91 40.78
C ASN A 427 -2.76 -30.53 40.84
N HIS A 428 -2.70 -29.96 42.04
CA HIS A 428 -2.02 -28.69 42.34
C HIS A 428 -0.56 -28.64 41.84
N ASP A 429 0.18 -29.76 41.88
CA ASP A 429 1.56 -29.80 41.36
C ASP A 429 1.63 -29.66 39.83
N MET A 430 0.66 -30.22 39.12
CA MET A 430 0.52 -30.04 37.68
C MET A 430 0.06 -28.62 37.35
N GLU A 431 -0.82 -28.04 38.15
CA GLU A 431 -1.32 -26.68 37.96
C GLU A 431 -0.17 -25.68 38.07
N ARG A 432 0.68 -25.89 39.08
CA ARG A 432 1.92 -25.13 39.22
C ARG A 432 2.86 -25.30 38.03
N ALA A 433 2.98 -26.51 37.49
CA ALA A 433 3.84 -26.76 36.34
C ALA A 433 3.30 -26.09 35.07
N VAL A 434 1.99 -26.17 34.80
CA VAL A 434 1.34 -25.53 33.65
C VAL A 434 1.49 -24.01 33.72
N ARG A 435 1.35 -23.42 34.90
CA ARG A 435 1.55 -21.98 35.12
C ARG A 435 3.00 -21.51 35.05
N ALA A 436 3.96 -22.42 35.05
CA ALA A 436 5.36 -22.03 35.04
C ALA A 436 5.76 -21.43 33.68
N TYR A 437 6.71 -20.51 33.75
CA TYR A 437 7.42 -19.99 32.58
C TYR A 437 7.98 -21.13 31.73
N MET A 438 7.74 -21.05 30.43
CA MET A 438 8.21 -22.01 29.45
C MET A 438 8.94 -21.30 28.31
N GLU A 439 10.09 -21.85 27.93
CA GLU A 439 10.88 -21.44 26.77
C GLU A 439 11.15 -22.68 25.91
N LEU A 440 10.94 -22.55 24.60
CA LEU A 440 11.14 -23.62 23.63
C LEU A 440 11.91 -23.06 22.44
N THR A 441 13.03 -23.69 22.08
CA THR A 441 13.83 -23.36 20.90
C THR A 441 13.94 -24.56 19.97
N MET A 442 13.84 -24.34 18.67
CA MET A 442 13.99 -25.38 17.64
C MET A 442 14.27 -24.76 16.26
N ASP A 443 14.59 -25.58 15.26
CA ASP A 443 14.76 -25.12 13.88
C ASP A 443 13.44 -24.88 13.15
N ARG A 444 12.42 -25.70 13.44
CA ARG A 444 11.12 -25.64 12.78
C ARG A 444 10.00 -26.04 13.72
N ALA A 445 8.88 -25.32 13.65
CA ALA A 445 7.66 -25.68 14.36
C ALA A 445 6.42 -25.55 13.45
N VAL A 446 5.44 -26.42 13.67
CA VAL A 446 4.11 -26.38 13.06
C VAL A 446 3.08 -26.37 14.18
N VAL A 447 2.16 -25.40 14.13
CA VAL A 447 1.05 -25.26 15.08
C VAL A 447 -0.25 -25.40 14.31
N TYR A 448 -1.10 -26.32 14.72
CA TYR A 448 -2.45 -26.50 14.18
C TYR A 448 -3.45 -25.90 15.15
N LEU A 449 -4.10 -24.80 14.78
CA LEU A 449 -5.01 -24.03 15.63
C LEU A 449 -6.41 -24.64 15.71
N ASN A 450 -6.75 -25.54 14.79
CA ASN A 450 -8.02 -26.27 14.80
C ASN A 450 -8.01 -27.41 15.84
N ASN A 451 -6.97 -28.24 15.87
CA ASN A 451 -6.88 -29.34 16.82
C ASN A 451 -5.89 -29.12 17.95
N ASN A 452 -5.26 -27.94 18.04
CA ASN A 452 -4.26 -27.60 19.05
C ASN A 452 -3.02 -28.53 19.05
N ASP A 453 -2.73 -29.18 17.92
CA ASP A 453 -1.52 -30.00 17.77
C ASP A 453 -0.28 -29.12 17.54
N PHE A 454 0.85 -29.59 18.03
CA PHE A 454 2.13 -28.90 17.91
C PHE A 454 3.24 -29.87 17.54
N ILE A 455 4.05 -29.51 16.53
CA ILE A 455 5.19 -30.31 16.08
C ILE A 455 6.42 -29.41 16.03
N ALA A 456 7.43 -29.69 16.85
CA ALA A 456 8.74 -29.06 16.79
C ALA A 456 9.79 -30.07 16.33
N SER A 457 10.73 -29.62 15.50
CA SER A 457 11.79 -30.46 14.93
C SER A 457 13.07 -29.67 14.73
N GLY A 458 14.22 -30.35 14.87
CA GLY A 458 15.55 -29.80 14.72
C GLY A 458 16.03 -29.13 16.01
N ASP A 459 17.04 -29.74 16.65
CA ASP A 459 17.68 -29.29 17.89
C ASP A 459 16.70 -28.74 18.93
N VAL A 460 15.64 -29.51 19.23
CA VAL A 460 14.59 -29.07 20.15
C VAL A 460 15.16 -28.99 21.55
N TYR A 461 15.01 -27.82 22.16
CA TYR A 461 15.32 -27.57 23.57
C TYR A 461 14.14 -26.88 24.23
N MET A 462 13.61 -27.49 25.28
CA MET A 462 12.51 -26.97 26.09
C MET A 462 12.97 -26.78 27.52
N LYS A 463 12.66 -25.63 28.09
CA LYS A 463 12.85 -25.33 29.51
C LYS A 463 11.51 -24.92 30.11
N GLN A 464 11.13 -25.56 31.21
CA GLN A 464 9.93 -25.22 31.97
C GLN A 464 10.29 -25.24 33.46
N ASP A 465 10.32 -24.06 34.08
CA ASP A 465 10.85 -23.89 35.44
C ASP A 465 12.29 -24.45 35.56
N GLU A 466 12.52 -25.37 36.50
CA GLU A 466 13.80 -26.07 36.72
C GLU A 466 13.95 -27.36 35.89
N ARG A 467 13.03 -27.63 34.95
CA ARG A 467 13.07 -28.80 34.07
C ARG A 467 13.57 -28.44 32.68
N GLU A 468 14.37 -29.32 32.10
CA GLU A 468 14.94 -29.15 30.75
C GLU A 468 14.73 -30.42 29.93
N THR A 469 14.43 -30.28 28.64
CA THR A 469 14.31 -31.39 27.69
C THR A 469 15.04 -31.04 26.42
N HIS A 470 15.89 -31.94 25.94
CA HIS A 470 16.47 -31.90 24.59
C HIS A 470 15.95 -33.09 23.79
N ALA A 471 15.67 -32.89 22.50
CA ALA A 471 15.28 -33.95 21.57
C ALA A 471 15.52 -33.52 20.10
N ASP A 472 15.47 -34.46 19.17
CA ASP A 472 15.47 -34.14 17.74
C ASP A 472 14.09 -33.67 17.27
N THR A 473 13.01 -34.18 17.89
CA THR A 473 11.61 -33.85 17.59
C THR A 473 10.77 -33.87 18.86
N LEU A 474 9.78 -32.98 18.95
CA LEU A 474 8.78 -32.92 20.00
C LEU A 474 7.38 -32.77 19.36
N VAL A 475 6.46 -33.66 19.70
CA VAL A 475 5.08 -33.66 19.18
C VAL A 475 4.10 -33.60 20.35
N TYR A 476 3.20 -32.63 20.34
CA TYR A 476 2.03 -32.59 21.21
C TYR A 476 0.77 -32.85 20.37
N GLN A 477 -0.06 -33.75 20.86
CA GLN A 477 -1.35 -34.09 20.27
C GLN A 477 -2.46 -33.86 21.29
N ASP A 478 -3.38 -32.96 20.98
CA ASP A 478 -4.39 -32.54 21.93
C ASP A 478 -5.47 -33.61 22.15
N GLU A 479 -5.88 -34.31 21.10
CA GLU A 479 -6.90 -35.37 21.14
C GLU A 479 -6.54 -36.46 22.16
N ASP A 480 -5.31 -36.94 22.12
CA ASP A 480 -4.79 -37.97 23.03
C ASP A 480 -4.20 -37.39 24.33
N LYS A 481 -4.11 -36.05 24.43
CA LYS A 481 -3.35 -35.31 25.45
C LYS A 481 -1.95 -35.93 25.65
N ARG A 482 -1.24 -36.15 24.53
CA ARG A 482 0.03 -36.88 24.46
C ARG A 482 1.17 -35.96 24.05
N ILE A 483 2.30 -36.03 24.76
CA ILE A 483 3.57 -35.39 24.37
C ILE A 483 4.57 -36.49 24.03
N THR A 484 5.21 -36.42 22.86
CA THR A 484 6.24 -37.36 22.42
C THR A 484 7.52 -36.59 22.11
N ALA A 485 8.60 -36.91 22.81
CA ALA A 485 9.95 -36.43 22.50
C ALA A 485 10.73 -37.59 21.86
N ASP A 486 11.26 -37.39 20.67
CA ASP A 486 11.94 -38.41 19.87
C ASP A 486 13.33 -37.95 19.42
N GLY A 487 14.28 -38.89 19.42
CA GLY A 487 15.66 -38.70 18.98
C GLY A 487 16.53 -38.03 20.03
N ASN A 488 17.59 -38.72 20.48
CA ASN A 488 18.59 -38.22 21.43
C ASN A 488 18.01 -37.53 22.68
N VAL A 489 16.93 -38.08 23.24
CA VAL A 489 16.18 -37.44 24.31
C VAL A 489 17.02 -37.34 25.58
N LYS A 490 17.15 -36.12 26.09
CA LYS A 490 17.72 -35.83 27.42
C LYS A 490 16.73 -35.00 28.23
N PHE A 491 16.18 -35.59 29.27
CA PHE A 491 15.31 -34.91 30.23
C PHE A 491 16.04 -34.68 31.55
N VAL A 492 15.96 -33.46 32.08
CA VAL A 492 16.50 -33.07 33.39
C VAL A 492 15.35 -32.57 34.25
N ASP A 493 15.16 -33.15 35.42
CA ASP A 493 14.12 -32.71 36.36
C ASP A 493 14.62 -31.61 37.32
N LYS A 494 13.70 -31.10 38.14
CA LYS A 494 13.97 -30.08 39.17
C LYS A 494 15.03 -30.50 40.21
N ASP A 495 15.22 -31.80 40.44
CA ASP A 495 16.19 -32.33 41.39
C ASP A 495 17.56 -32.60 40.74
N SER A 496 17.74 -32.14 39.49
CA SER A 496 18.89 -32.39 38.62
C SER A 496 19.11 -33.88 38.27
N GLN A 497 18.06 -34.69 38.34
CA GLN A 497 18.08 -36.06 37.85
C GLN A 497 18.02 -36.04 36.33
N THR A 498 18.80 -36.89 35.68
CA THR A 498 18.88 -36.93 34.21
C THR A 498 18.37 -38.25 33.69
N LEU A 499 17.55 -38.20 32.65
CA LEU A 499 17.08 -39.34 31.88
C LEU A 499 17.53 -39.20 30.43
N LEU A 500 18.23 -40.22 29.92
CA LEU A 500 18.68 -40.33 28.54
C LEU A 500 17.96 -41.50 27.88
N CYS A 501 17.28 -41.28 26.76
CA CYS A 501 16.61 -42.32 26.00
C CYS A 501 16.47 -41.96 24.51
N ASN A 502 15.96 -42.90 23.71
CA ASN A 502 15.70 -42.64 22.28
C ASN A 502 14.36 -41.94 22.07
N SER A 503 13.35 -42.30 22.86
CA SER A 503 12.00 -41.75 22.78
C SER A 503 11.36 -41.74 24.17
N LEU A 504 10.61 -40.69 24.46
CA LEU A 504 9.87 -40.47 25.70
C LEU A 504 8.46 -40.02 25.34
N VAL A 505 7.45 -40.78 25.78
CA VAL A 505 6.04 -40.47 25.58
C VAL A 505 5.40 -40.18 26.93
N PHE A 506 4.80 -39.01 27.08
CA PHE A 506 4.04 -38.62 28.26
C PHE A 506 2.54 -38.60 27.94
N HIS A 507 1.77 -39.44 28.64
CA HIS A 507 0.33 -39.51 28.56
C HIS A 507 -0.29 -38.73 29.71
N LYS A 508 -0.75 -37.51 29.44
CA LYS A 508 -1.24 -36.59 30.46
C LYS A 508 -2.46 -37.12 31.22
N ASN A 509 -3.39 -37.79 30.52
CA ASN A 509 -4.63 -38.28 31.12
C ASN A 509 -4.41 -39.44 32.12
N SER A 510 -3.27 -40.13 32.05
CA SER A 510 -2.97 -41.28 32.90
C SER A 510 -1.73 -41.08 33.78
N ASP A 511 -1.13 -39.88 33.76
CA ASP A 511 0.16 -39.58 34.40
C ASP A 511 1.22 -40.67 34.14
N PHE A 512 1.23 -41.21 32.92
CA PHE A 512 2.08 -42.34 32.54
C PHE A 512 3.18 -41.87 31.60
N ILE A 513 4.43 -42.25 31.89
CA ILE A 513 5.58 -42.02 31.01
C ILE A 513 5.99 -43.37 30.40
N GLU A 514 5.95 -43.45 29.08
CA GLU A 514 6.53 -44.55 28.31
C GLU A 514 7.93 -44.16 27.83
N ILE A 515 8.89 -45.05 28.00
CA ILE A 515 10.26 -44.86 27.52
C ILE A 515 10.54 -45.97 26.52
N GLN A 516 10.88 -45.60 25.29
CA GLN A 516 11.20 -46.56 24.24
C GLN A 516 12.69 -46.49 23.88
N GLY A 517 13.30 -47.66 23.68
CA GLY A 517 14.72 -47.81 23.37
C GLY A 517 15.63 -47.98 24.58
N GLY A 518 16.93 -47.76 24.39
CA GLY A 518 17.91 -47.83 25.47
C GLY A 518 17.75 -46.66 26.44
N MET A 519 17.71 -46.94 27.74
CA MET A 519 17.53 -45.95 28.80
C MET A 519 18.77 -45.89 29.69
N SER A 520 19.23 -44.68 30.02
CA SER A 520 20.19 -44.44 31.09
C SER A 520 19.67 -43.33 31.99
N ALA A 521 19.60 -43.57 33.29
CA ALA A 521 19.12 -42.58 34.25
C ALA A 521 20.13 -42.35 35.38
N THR A 522 20.26 -41.08 35.78
CA THR A 522 21.03 -40.66 36.95
C THR A 522 20.05 -40.16 38.00
N LEU A 523 19.88 -40.93 39.07
CA LEU A 523 18.99 -40.61 40.18
C LEU A 523 19.79 -39.98 41.32
N ARG A 524 19.40 -38.78 41.75
CA ARG A 524 19.98 -38.15 42.92
C ARG A 524 19.37 -38.79 44.17
N ILE A 525 20.21 -39.50 44.91
CA ILE A 525 19.79 -40.09 46.18
C ILE A 525 19.71 -38.99 47.24
N PRO A 526 18.54 -38.78 47.89
CA PRO A 526 18.42 -37.81 48.97
C PRO A 526 19.43 -38.09 50.09
N ALA A 527 20.07 -37.03 50.62
CA ALA A 527 21.10 -37.15 51.66
C ALA A 527 20.64 -37.91 52.90
N LYS A 528 19.33 -37.90 53.22
CA LYS A 528 18.75 -38.66 54.33
C LYS A 528 18.98 -40.18 54.20
N PHE A 529 19.13 -40.70 52.99
CA PHE A 529 19.40 -42.12 52.73
C PHE A 529 20.88 -42.43 52.56
N ALA A 530 21.76 -41.41 52.55
CA ALA A 530 23.20 -41.63 52.37
C ALA A 530 23.76 -42.55 53.46
N ASN A 531 23.30 -42.39 54.71
CA ASN A 531 23.71 -43.26 55.82
C ASN A 531 23.21 -44.70 55.64
N ASP A 532 21.98 -44.88 55.20
CA ASP A 532 21.39 -46.22 54.98
C ASP A 532 22.10 -46.95 53.84
N ILE A 533 22.45 -46.23 52.76
CA ILE A 533 23.21 -46.78 51.64
C ILE A 533 24.64 -47.09 52.05
N ASN A 534 25.32 -46.19 52.77
CA ASN A 534 26.65 -46.45 53.28
C ASN A 534 26.67 -47.66 54.22
N LYS A 535 25.63 -47.82 55.05
CA LYS A 535 25.45 -48.98 55.90
C LYS A 535 25.23 -50.27 55.09
N ALA A 536 24.33 -50.25 54.09
CA ALA A 536 24.07 -51.40 53.23
C ALA A 536 25.30 -51.81 52.38
N LEU A 537 26.08 -50.83 51.91
CA LEU A 537 27.35 -51.04 51.20
C LEU A 537 28.44 -51.59 52.12
N ALA A 538 28.48 -51.15 53.38
CA ALA A 538 29.39 -51.71 54.39
C ALA A 538 29.03 -53.17 54.72
N GLU A 539 27.74 -53.46 54.94
CA GLU A 539 27.24 -54.82 55.23
C GLU A 539 27.46 -55.79 54.06
N THR A 540 27.42 -55.32 52.82
CA THR A 540 27.73 -56.15 51.64
C THR A 540 29.24 -56.38 51.46
N ARG A 541 30.09 -55.38 51.77
CA ARG A 541 31.56 -55.56 51.79
C ARG A 541 32.03 -56.52 52.87
N GLU A 542 31.39 -56.55 54.04
CA GLU A 542 31.75 -57.50 55.11
C GLU A 542 31.36 -58.96 54.80
N LYS A 543 30.53 -59.20 53.76
CA LYS A 543 30.05 -60.53 53.38
C LYS A 543 30.83 -61.21 52.26
N GLU A 544 31.85 -60.56 51.70
CA GLU A 544 32.84 -61.23 50.86
C GLU A 544 33.76 -62.10 51.75
N VAL A 545 33.29 -63.32 52.02
CA VAL A 545 34.14 -64.39 52.56
C VAL A 545 35.23 -64.65 51.51
N PRO A 546 36.53 -64.59 51.86
CA PRO A 546 37.57 -64.97 50.93
C PRO A 546 37.33 -66.43 50.53
N ALA A 547 37.12 -66.66 49.23
CA ALA A 547 37.15 -68.00 48.70
C ALA A 547 38.48 -68.64 49.10
N GLU A 548 38.41 -69.70 49.89
CA GLU A 548 39.54 -70.55 50.23
C GLU A 548 40.14 -71.06 48.91
N VAL A 549 41.28 -70.47 48.55
CA VAL A 549 42.08 -70.83 47.39
C VAL A 549 42.48 -72.29 47.56
N THR A 550 41.81 -73.18 46.84
CA THR A 550 42.29 -74.55 46.63
C THR A 550 43.08 -74.54 45.34
N ASP A 551 44.38 -74.81 45.48
CA ASP A 551 45.35 -74.88 44.39
C ASP A 551 44.89 -75.84 43.28
N PRO A 552 44.91 -75.44 41.99
CA PRO A 552 44.78 -76.40 40.90
C PRO A 552 46.09 -77.20 40.74
N PRO A 553 46.03 -78.50 40.40
CA PRO A 553 47.21 -79.29 40.14
C PRO A 553 47.89 -78.87 38.83
N VAL A 554 49.22 -78.84 38.90
CA VAL A 554 50.17 -78.71 37.79
C VAL A 554 49.99 -79.86 36.78
N SER A 555 49.85 -79.56 35.50
CA SER A 555 50.28 -80.47 34.42
C SER A 555 50.76 -79.70 33.18
N GLU A 556 52.08 -79.78 32.97
CA GLU A 556 52.81 -80.04 31.72
C GLU A 556 52.47 -79.29 30.41
N GLU A 557 53.49 -78.54 29.95
CA GLU A 557 54.05 -78.39 28.58
C GLU A 557 53.30 -79.11 27.41
N VAL A 558 53.16 -78.63 26.17
CA VAL A 558 54.12 -78.04 25.20
C VAL A 558 53.29 -77.37 24.02
N PRO A 559 53.82 -76.94 22.84
CA PRO A 559 54.03 -75.53 22.46
C PRO A 559 53.30 -75.02 21.18
N THR A 560 53.57 -73.74 20.86
CA THR A 560 53.58 -73.07 19.54
C THR A 560 52.27 -72.93 18.76
N HIS A 561 51.82 -71.70 18.48
CA HIS A 561 52.13 -70.98 17.23
C HIS A 561 51.51 -69.57 17.23
N ASN A 562 52.32 -68.57 16.88
CA ASN A 562 51.91 -67.20 16.54
C ASN A 562 51.93 -67.13 15.00
N PRO A 563 50.88 -66.58 14.34
CA PRO A 563 51.10 -65.26 13.72
C PRO A 563 49.82 -64.41 13.66
N ASN A 564 49.88 -63.16 14.12
CA ASN A 564 49.76 -62.01 13.21
C ASN A 564 49.80 -60.67 13.95
N SER A 565 50.90 -59.99 13.69
CA SER A 565 51.17 -58.57 13.89
C SER A 565 50.51 -57.72 12.79
N GLY A 566 49.91 -56.60 13.20
CA GLY A 566 49.63 -55.43 12.36
C GLY A 566 49.20 -54.28 13.27
N SER A 567 50.14 -53.49 13.81
CA SER A 567 50.61 -52.22 13.22
C SER A 567 49.52 -51.16 13.09
N VAL A 568 49.41 -50.23 14.05
CA VAL A 568 49.22 -48.80 13.77
C VAL A 568 49.88 -47.92 14.85
N LEU A 569 50.94 -47.27 14.40
CA LEU A 569 51.45 -45.91 14.67
C LEU A 569 51.01 -45.12 15.91
N ALA A 570 52.04 -44.62 16.58
CA ALA A 570 52.05 -43.56 17.57
C ALA A 570 51.65 -42.19 17.00
N SER A 571 50.98 -41.39 17.83
CA SER A 571 50.97 -39.93 17.70
C SER A 571 51.28 -39.28 19.04
N ASN A 572 52.42 -38.58 19.04
CA ASN A 572 52.91 -37.70 20.09
C ASN A 572 51.87 -36.63 20.47
N VAL A 573 51.57 -36.50 21.77
CA VAL A 573 50.92 -35.30 22.32
C VAL A 573 52.01 -34.47 22.99
N ARG A 574 52.31 -33.31 22.41
CA ARG A 574 53.07 -32.22 23.08
C ARG A 574 52.10 -31.43 23.96
N PRO A 575 52.54 -30.92 25.12
CA PRO A 575 51.77 -29.95 25.89
C PRO A 575 51.87 -28.58 25.23
N LEU A 576 50.72 -27.92 25.05
CA LEU A 576 50.63 -26.53 24.59
C LEU A 576 50.86 -25.59 25.78
N ASP A 577 51.90 -24.77 25.64
CA ASP A 577 52.18 -23.61 26.48
C ASP A 577 51.05 -22.58 26.41
N VAL A 578 50.69 -22.06 27.56
CA VAL A 578 49.78 -20.92 27.75
C VAL A 578 50.57 -19.63 27.54
N PRO A 579 50.16 -18.70 26.65
CA PRO A 579 50.67 -17.34 26.67
C PRO A 579 49.78 -16.44 27.53
N LYS A 580 50.43 -15.70 28.43
CA LYS A 580 49.92 -14.53 29.14
C LYS A 580 49.48 -13.45 28.14
N ALA A 581 48.33 -12.84 28.38
CA ALA A 581 47.91 -11.59 27.78
C ALA A 581 48.39 -10.43 28.66
N ASP A 582 49.29 -9.60 28.11
CA ASP A 582 49.58 -8.24 28.59
C ASP A 582 49.03 -7.23 27.57
N ALA A 583 48.80 -6.03 28.07
CA ALA A 583 47.96 -4.96 27.56
C ALA A 583 48.53 -4.13 26.39
N ASP A 584 47.61 -3.29 25.88
CA ASP A 584 47.78 -1.95 25.32
C ASP A 584 48.05 -1.71 23.81
N THR A 585 47.14 -0.87 23.30
CA THR A 585 47.24 0.17 22.26
C THR A 585 46.84 -0.11 20.79
N PRO A 586 46.27 0.93 20.13
CA PRO A 586 45.45 0.83 18.93
C PRO A 586 46.23 1.14 17.65
N ASP A 587 45.74 0.67 16.50
CA ASP A 587 45.60 1.42 15.24
C ASP A 587 45.30 0.51 14.05
N ASP A 588 44.54 1.08 13.10
CA ASP A 588 44.45 0.79 11.68
C ASP A 588 43.93 -0.58 11.18
N VAL A 589 42.63 -0.60 10.86
CA VAL A 589 42.01 -1.62 9.99
C VAL A 589 42.00 -1.10 8.54
N PRO A 590 42.54 -1.84 7.56
CA PRO A 590 42.43 -1.50 6.15
C PRO A 590 41.05 -1.89 5.58
N ALA A 591 40.51 -1.02 4.72
CA ALA A 591 39.28 -1.24 3.99
C ALA A 591 39.31 -2.51 3.13
N LEU A 592 38.30 -3.35 3.27
CA LEU A 592 38.03 -4.48 2.38
C LEU A 592 37.18 -4.04 1.17
N PRO A 593 37.37 -4.66 -0.01
CA PRO A 593 36.72 -4.26 -1.25
C PRO A 593 35.24 -4.70 -1.30
N VAL A 594 34.39 -3.80 -1.77
CA VAL A 594 32.97 -4.03 -2.06
C VAL A 594 32.84 -4.93 -3.30
N PRO A 595 32.07 -6.03 -3.27
CA PRO A 595 31.75 -6.78 -4.47
C PRO A 595 30.58 -6.11 -5.21
N ASN A 596 30.88 -5.67 -6.43
CA ASN A 596 29.91 -5.25 -7.44
C ASN A 596 29.15 -6.51 -7.92
N GLY A 597 27.87 -6.62 -7.58
CA GLY A 597 27.02 -7.78 -7.89
C GLY A 597 25.70 -7.36 -8.52
N ASN A 598 25.77 -6.96 -9.80
CA ASN A 598 24.62 -6.69 -10.65
C ASN A 598 24.23 -8.01 -11.35
N SER A 599 23.17 -8.69 -10.92
CA SER A 599 22.34 -9.63 -11.73
C SER A 599 21.42 -10.47 -10.85
N SER A 600 20.12 -10.15 -10.85
CA SER A 600 19.08 -11.15 -10.60
C SER A 600 18.15 -11.18 -11.81
N SER A 601 18.49 -12.04 -12.76
CA SER A 601 17.59 -12.46 -13.82
C SER A 601 16.59 -13.46 -13.25
N ARG A 602 15.35 -13.03 -13.02
CA ARG A 602 14.20 -13.95 -12.87
C ARG A 602 13.84 -14.52 -14.25
N PRO A 603 13.62 -15.84 -14.41
CA PRO A 603 13.11 -16.39 -15.65
C PRO A 603 11.61 -16.11 -15.79
N ALA A 604 11.20 -15.61 -16.95
CA ALA A 604 9.81 -15.47 -17.33
C ALA A 604 9.15 -16.85 -17.54
N PRO A 605 7.85 -17.02 -17.22
CA PRO A 605 7.14 -18.25 -17.54
C PRO A 605 6.88 -18.35 -19.04
N HIS A 606 7.10 -19.55 -19.57
CA HIS A 606 6.81 -19.96 -20.94
C HIS A 606 5.34 -19.70 -21.31
N ALA A 607 5.12 -18.91 -22.36
CA ALA A 607 3.85 -18.86 -23.07
C ALA A 607 3.76 -20.08 -24.00
N GLU A 608 2.70 -20.88 -23.85
CA GLU A 608 2.36 -21.94 -24.79
C GLU A 608 1.78 -21.34 -26.08
N ASP A 609 2.42 -21.66 -27.19
CA ASP A 609 1.94 -21.46 -28.56
C ASP A 609 0.72 -22.35 -28.81
N GLY A 610 -0.46 -21.73 -28.94
CA GLY A 610 -1.70 -22.35 -29.39
C GLY A 610 -2.13 -21.82 -30.76
N SER A 611 -1.39 -22.15 -31.81
CA SER A 611 -1.79 -21.88 -33.19
C SER A 611 -2.83 -22.90 -33.68
N ALA A 612 -4.04 -22.44 -34.00
CA ALA A 612 -4.98 -23.19 -34.83
C ALA A 612 -5.73 -22.25 -35.80
N ASN A 613 -5.31 -22.31 -37.06
CA ASN A 613 -6.06 -21.84 -38.22
C ASN A 613 -7.34 -22.65 -38.40
N VAL A 614 -8.50 -22.03 -38.55
CA VAL A 614 -9.58 -22.54 -39.42
C VAL A 614 -10.32 -21.38 -40.11
N ALA A 615 -10.14 -21.38 -41.43
CA ALA A 615 -10.92 -20.87 -42.56
C ALA A 615 -12.21 -20.06 -42.36
N GLU A 616 -12.27 -18.99 -43.16
CA GLU A 616 -13.46 -18.35 -43.73
C GLU A 616 -14.46 -19.35 -44.34
N SER A 617 -15.75 -19.13 -44.10
CA SER A 617 -16.78 -19.30 -45.13
C SER A 617 -17.96 -18.40 -44.80
N GLY A 618 -18.33 -17.53 -45.75
CA GLY A 618 -19.43 -16.60 -45.61
C GLY A 618 -20.81 -17.26 -45.61
N GLY A 619 -21.80 -16.47 -45.22
CA GLY A 619 -23.21 -16.82 -45.31
C GLY A 619 -24.07 -15.62 -45.01
N GLU A 620 -24.51 -14.94 -46.07
CA GLU A 620 -25.64 -14.01 -46.03
C GLU A 620 -26.90 -14.72 -45.51
N GLY A 621 -27.68 -14.04 -44.67
CA GLY A 621 -28.90 -14.60 -44.10
C GLY A 621 -29.81 -13.53 -43.52
N ASN A 622 -30.58 -12.90 -44.40
CA ASN A 622 -31.72 -12.03 -44.10
C ASN A 622 -32.79 -12.80 -43.30
N GLY A 623 -33.42 -12.18 -42.27
CA GLY A 623 -34.48 -12.85 -41.52
C GLY A 623 -35.19 -12.00 -40.46
N THR A 624 -36.20 -11.25 -40.89
CA THR A 624 -37.27 -10.65 -40.06
C THR A 624 -38.23 -11.69 -39.48
N SER A 625 -38.50 -11.64 -38.17
CA SER A 625 -39.76 -11.97 -37.46
C SER A 625 -39.49 -11.80 -35.95
N GLY A 626 -40.27 -11.17 -35.07
CA GLY A 626 -41.73 -11.11 -34.96
C GLY A 626 -42.21 -12.08 -33.85
N GLY A 627 -42.64 -11.55 -32.69
CA GLY A 627 -43.36 -12.28 -31.62
C GLY A 627 -42.85 -11.94 -30.21
N GLN A 628 -43.53 -11.11 -29.39
CA GLN A 628 -44.73 -11.36 -28.54
C GLN A 628 -44.56 -12.31 -27.36
N SER A 629 -44.62 -11.69 -26.17
CA SER A 629 -45.18 -12.06 -24.85
C SER A 629 -45.63 -13.50 -24.53
N SER A 630 -45.15 -14.00 -23.38
CA SER A 630 -45.89 -14.57 -22.22
C SER A 630 -44.82 -14.99 -21.19
N GLY A 631 -44.85 -14.64 -19.90
CA GLY A 631 -45.94 -14.84 -18.94
C GLY A 631 -45.88 -16.28 -18.40
N GLY A 632 -45.43 -16.47 -17.17
CA GLY A 632 -45.47 -17.78 -16.50
C GLY A 632 -44.67 -17.85 -15.21
N GLU A 633 -45.37 -17.76 -14.08
CA GLU A 633 -44.92 -18.09 -12.73
C GLU A 633 -44.55 -19.58 -12.59
N GLY A 634 -43.62 -19.85 -11.67
CA GLY A 634 -43.27 -21.17 -11.13
C GLY A 634 -42.37 -20.99 -9.92
#